data_AF-A0A0J6H8Q1-F1
#
_entry.id   AF-A0A0J6H8Q1-F1
#
_cell.length_a   1.000
_cell.length_b   1.000
_cell.length_c   1.000
_cell.angle_alpha   90.00
_cell.angle_beta   90.00
_cell.angle_gamma   90.00
#
_symmetry.space_group_name_H-M   'P 1'
#
loop_
_entity.id
_entity.type
_entity.pdbx_description
1 polymer ?
#
loop_
_entity_poly.entity_id
_entity_poly.type
_entity_poly.pdbx_seq_one_letter_code
_entity_poly.pdbx_strand_id
1 'polypeptide(L)'
;MLKKSLFQLHWFFGISAGLVLALMGITGAAVSFQDEILRALNPSVLHVEKQIAGVLPPVELVEKIEGASGKKVSMLWVETDSGNAARVIFTAPPGERRGPMRYFDPYTGEFMGDVTGQDFFGLMLQLHRILAMGDIGRQITGACTLILVFFCLSGLYMRWPRQWKNWRAWLTLDWNKKGRSFNWDLHSVAGTWCLMFYLLAALTGLTWSYEWYNKGLTRLLSDSPQNERVRSGRGPAPSGPAPTADYAAIWSSIYSAAGPGLSSYNVRMPPVAGQPATVFYLLKNSPHDMARNQLTLDPATGIVSRHDRYSDKSLKAQLLTSVYALHVGSYFGIIGRIIVTIAALAMPLFFITGWLLYLDRRRKKRQIKDARKGLAQPGSDAPAWLIGFASQSGFAEQLAWQTAGQLQAAGLPVKVQPLANVSEQDLQDSSNALFVVSTFGDGEAPDSARGFERKVLGRALSFDSLNYAVLGLGDRQYQHFCGFARRLHTWLGEHGGKTLFAPVEVDSGDPYALRHWQQQLGLLTGQAPVDTWQAPSYDNWTLTRRELMNPDSSGSPVYLLGLSAPTTSSWLAGDLVEVLPRNCPWAIEHFLDGLGIDGRATVEFDGLSQTLEQALASRQLPESRAHLVGLHAQALADALVPLAMREYSIASIAADGVLELIVRQELHADGSLGVGSGWLTEHAPVGSSISLRVRRNSGFHLPNEPVPMILLGNGTGLAGLRSLLKARIADGQQRHWLLFGERNREHDYLCRNELEEWLTAGDLERLDLAFSRDQAEKIYVQDRLRESADELKKWLADGAVIYICGSLQGMASGVDHALNELLGIEEVDRLIEQGRYRRDVY
;
A
#
# COMPACT_ATOMS: atom_id res chain seq x y z
N MET A 1 -17.85 -10.85 -3.72
CA MET A 1 -17.53 -10.82 -2.27
C MET A 1 -16.09 -11.24 -1.99
N LEU A 2 -15.66 -12.48 -2.32
CA LEU A 2 -14.34 -13.06 -2.02
C LEU A 2 -13.12 -12.09 -1.99
N LYS A 3 -12.89 -11.29 -3.05
CA LYS A 3 -11.73 -10.36 -3.11
C LYS A 3 -11.76 -9.26 -2.02
N LYS A 4 -12.94 -8.84 -1.53
CA LYS A 4 -13.11 -7.91 -0.39
C LYS A 4 -12.69 -8.59 0.92
N SER A 5 -13.16 -9.82 1.15
CA SER A 5 -12.82 -10.64 2.33
C SER A 5 -11.34 -11.01 2.38
N LEU A 6 -10.74 -11.40 1.24
CA LEU A 6 -9.30 -11.67 1.16
C LEU A 6 -8.46 -10.42 1.43
N PHE A 7 -8.87 -9.25 0.94
CA PHE A 7 -8.21 -7.97 1.26
C PHE A 7 -8.29 -7.64 2.75
N GLN A 8 -9.45 -7.86 3.39
CA GLN A 8 -9.62 -7.69 4.83
C GLN A 8 -8.73 -8.67 5.63
N LEU A 9 -8.69 -9.96 5.27
CA LEU A 9 -7.85 -10.95 5.94
C LEU A 9 -6.34 -10.67 5.75
N HIS A 10 -5.92 -10.27 4.54
CA HIS A 10 -4.52 -9.96 4.23
C HIS A 10 -4.01 -8.76 5.04
N TRP A 11 -4.78 -7.67 5.10
CA TRP A 11 -4.42 -6.51 5.93
C TRP A 11 -4.49 -6.84 7.44
N PHE A 12 -5.48 -7.60 7.90
CA PHE A 12 -5.59 -8.00 9.31
C PHE A 12 -4.41 -8.87 9.76
N PHE A 13 -4.06 -9.90 8.98
CA PHE A 13 -2.89 -10.74 9.27
C PHE A 13 -1.58 -9.96 9.08
N GLY A 14 -1.48 -9.07 8.09
CA GLY A 14 -0.29 -8.23 7.87
C GLY A 14 0.03 -7.34 9.08
N ILE A 15 -1.01 -6.85 9.75
CA ILE A 15 -0.91 -6.10 11.00
C ILE A 15 -0.52 -6.98 12.20
N SER A 16 -1.07 -8.19 12.32
CA SER A 16 -0.94 -9.02 13.53
C SER A 16 0.24 -9.99 13.52
N ALA A 17 0.58 -10.58 12.37
CA ALA A 17 1.69 -11.53 12.21
C ALA A 17 2.94 -10.90 11.57
N GLY A 18 2.80 -9.73 10.93
CA GLY A 18 3.89 -9.09 10.17
C GLY A 18 5.14 -8.78 11.00
N LEU A 19 4.98 -8.39 12.27
CA LEU A 19 6.11 -8.13 13.18
C LEU A 19 6.93 -9.41 13.47
N VAL A 20 6.26 -10.54 13.69
CA VAL A 20 6.92 -11.84 13.92
C VAL A 20 7.66 -12.30 12.66
N LEU A 21 7.03 -12.11 11.49
CA LEU A 21 7.67 -12.44 10.20
C LEU A 21 8.86 -11.53 9.87
N ALA A 22 8.80 -10.25 10.23
CA ALA A 22 9.94 -9.34 10.14
C ALA A 22 11.11 -9.80 11.03
N LEU A 23 10.84 -10.19 12.28
CA LEU A 23 11.85 -10.75 13.19
C LEU A 23 12.43 -12.08 12.68
N MET A 24 11.58 -12.99 12.17
CA MET A 24 12.00 -14.25 11.56
C MET A 24 12.87 -14.01 10.31
N GLY A 25 12.55 -12.99 9.50
CA GLY A 25 13.33 -12.59 8.33
C GLY A 25 14.73 -12.10 8.71
N ILE A 26 14.83 -11.16 9.65
CA ILE A 26 16.11 -10.60 10.12
C ILE A 26 16.98 -11.70 10.78
N THR A 27 16.41 -12.50 11.67
CA THR A 27 17.13 -13.58 12.37
C THR A 27 17.53 -14.72 11.43
N GLY A 28 16.72 -15.01 10.42
CA GLY A 28 17.05 -15.94 9.34
C GLY A 28 18.21 -15.42 8.49
N ALA A 29 18.15 -14.16 8.05
CA ALA A 29 19.21 -13.51 7.29
C ALA A 29 20.56 -13.49 8.03
N ALA A 30 20.55 -13.26 9.35
CA ALA A 30 21.76 -13.33 10.18
C ALA A 30 22.36 -14.75 10.20
N VAL A 31 21.55 -15.78 10.48
CA VAL A 31 22.02 -17.18 10.50
C VAL A 31 22.44 -17.67 9.11
N SER A 32 21.84 -17.14 8.03
CA SER A 32 22.18 -17.52 6.65
C SER A 32 23.66 -17.34 6.29
N PHE A 33 24.39 -16.45 6.96
CA PHE A 33 25.84 -16.22 6.75
C PHE A 33 26.72 -16.53 7.98
N GLN A 34 26.22 -17.34 8.92
CA GLN A 34 26.91 -17.69 10.16
C GLN A 34 28.38 -18.12 9.96
N ASP A 35 28.65 -19.09 9.08
CA ASP A 35 29.99 -19.68 8.97
C ASP A 35 31.01 -18.74 8.30
N GLU A 36 30.58 -17.79 7.47
CA GLU A 36 31.40 -16.70 6.94
C GLU A 36 31.70 -15.66 8.02
N ILE A 37 30.67 -15.22 8.75
CA ILE A 37 30.82 -14.18 9.78
C ILE A 37 31.67 -14.69 10.95
N LEU A 38 31.49 -15.94 11.39
CA LEU A 38 32.34 -16.56 12.42
C LEU A 38 33.81 -16.64 11.98
N ARG A 39 34.10 -16.97 10.71
CA ARG A 39 35.47 -16.97 10.16
C ARG A 39 36.07 -15.56 10.13
N ALA A 40 35.30 -14.56 9.70
CA ALA A 40 35.74 -13.17 9.69
C ALA A 40 36.02 -12.61 11.10
N LEU A 41 35.26 -13.06 12.11
CA LEU A 41 35.45 -12.69 13.52
C LEU A 41 36.58 -13.45 14.23
N ASN A 42 36.93 -14.66 13.76
CA ASN A 42 37.88 -15.57 14.42
C ASN A 42 38.95 -16.11 13.45
N PRO A 43 39.69 -15.25 12.72
CA PRO A 43 40.64 -15.69 11.71
C PRO A 43 41.74 -16.59 12.28
N SER A 44 42.25 -16.29 13.47
CA SER A 44 43.30 -17.07 14.16
C SER A 44 42.86 -18.42 14.73
N VAL A 45 41.56 -18.74 14.70
CA VAL A 45 40.99 -19.99 15.23
C VAL A 45 40.39 -20.87 14.12
N LEU A 46 39.92 -20.24 13.04
CA LEU A 46 39.17 -20.91 11.97
C LEU A 46 39.88 -20.93 10.61
N HIS A 47 40.90 -20.11 10.39
CA HIS A 47 41.72 -20.15 9.17
C HIS A 47 43.09 -20.78 9.48
N VAL A 48 43.59 -21.59 8.55
CA VAL A 48 44.83 -22.35 8.68
C VAL A 48 45.61 -22.28 7.37
N GLU A 49 46.92 -22.12 7.45
CA GLU A 49 47.81 -22.10 6.28
C GLU A 49 47.84 -23.46 5.58
N LYS A 50 47.62 -23.47 4.26
CA LYS A 50 47.58 -24.71 3.46
C LYS A 50 48.98 -25.29 3.28
N GLN A 51 49.27 -26.43 3.88
CA GLN A 51 50.53 -27.13 3.65
C GLN A 51 50.52 -27.94 2.34
N ILE A 52 51.64 -27.92 1.61
CA ILE A 52 51.81 -28.60 0.31
C ILE A 52 51.68 -30.13 0.43
N ALA A 53 51.99 -30.69 1.61
CA ALA A 53 51.81 -32.12 1.91
C ALA A 53 50.35 -32.58 1.92
N GLY A 54 49.38 -31.65 1.97
CA GLY A 54 47.98 -31.96 2.17
C GLY A 54 47.61 -32.20 3.64
N VAL A 55 46.31 -32.36 3.87
CA VAL A 55 45.74 -32.64 5.21
C VAL A 55 46.15 -34.01 5.71
N LEU A 56 46.41 -34.14 7.02
CA LEU A 56 46.81 -35.40 7.65
C LEU A 56 45.78 -36.52 7.43
N PRO A 57 46.22 -37.78 7.27
CA PRO A 57 45.33 -38.93 7.30
C PRO A 57 44.48 -38.94 8.60
N PRO A 58 43.20 -39.38 8.56
CA PRO A 58 42.33 -39.38 9.73
C PRO A 58 42.90 -40.13 10.94
N VAL A 59 43.71 -41.17 10.70
CA VAL A 59 44.40 -41.91 11.76
C VAL A 59 45.42 -41.04 12.50
N GLU A 60 46.39 -40.45 11.79
CA GLU A 60 47.39 -39.56 12.38
C GLU A 60 46.76 -38.33 13.04
N LEU A 61 45.75 -37.74 12.39
CA LEU A 61 45.04 -36.57 12.90
C LEU A 61 44.31 -36.90 14.21
N VAL A 62 43.58 -38.01 14.28
CA VAL A 62 42.88 -38.42 15.50
C VAL A 62 43.85 -38.88 16.59
N GLU A 63 44.91 -39.63 16.26
CA GLU A 63 45.91 -40.05 17.24
C GLU A 63 46.58 -38.85 17.92
N LYS A 64 46.95 -37.81 17.16
CA LYS A 64 47.45 -36.54 17.71
C LYS A 64 46.41 -35.85 18.59
N ILE A 65 45.16 -35.72 18.13
CA ILE A 65 44.10 -35.02 18.86
C ILE A 65 43.72 -35.76 20.15
N GLU A 66 43.57 -37.08 20.12
CA GLU A 66 43.26 -37.88 21.30
C GLU A 66 44.44 -37.93 22.28
N GLY A 67 45.68 -38.01 21.78
CA GLY A 67 46.90 -37.95 22.59
C GLY A 67 47.09 -36.60 23.29
N ALA A 68 46.86 -35.49 22.58
CA ALA A 68 46.99 -34.14 23.13
C ALA A 68 45.83 -33.73 24.07
N SER A 69 44.61 -34.22 23.82
CA SER A 69 43.42 -33.84 24.60
C SER A 69 43.04 -34.82 25.72
N GLY A 70 43.55 -36.05 25.69
CA GLY A 70 43.15 -37.14 26.58
C GLY A 70 41.70 -37.62 26.39
N LYS A 71 41.03 -37.21 25.30
CA LYS A 71 39.58 -37.45 25.08
C LYS A 71 39.34 -38.11 23.74
N LYS A 72 38.45 -39.12 23.72
CA LYS A 72 38.06 -39.81 22.49
C LYS A 72 37.22 -38.95 21.55
N VAL A 73 37.51 -39.01 20.26
CA VAL A 73 36.79 -38.29 19.20
C VAL A 73 35.49 -39.03 18.87
N SER A 74 34.36 -38.32 18.96
CA SER A 74 33.04 -38.84 18.56
C SER A 74 32.64 -38.38 17.17
N MET A 75 33.11 -37.21 16.74
CA MET A 75 32.78 -36.61 15.44
C MET A 75 33.97 -35.78 14.92
N LEU A 76 34.38 -36.03 13.67
CA LEU A 76 35.47 -35.34 13.00
C LEU A 76 35.00 -34.79 11.65
N TRP A 77 34.92 -33.47 11.53
CA TRP A 77 34.75 -32.77 10.25
C TRP A 77 36.09 -32.23 9.75
N VAL A 78 36.41 -32.54 8.50
CA VAL A 78 37.60 -32.07 7.81
C VAL A 78 37.24 -31.67 6.38
N GLU A 79 37.78 -30.55 5.93
CA GLU A 79 37.74 -30.08 4.55
C GLU A 79 39.16 -30.19 3.98
N THR A 80 39.33 -30.86 2.84
CA THR A 80 40.66 -31.31 2.37
C THR A 80 41.47 -30.20 1.69
N ASP A 81 40.81 -29.10 1.29
CA ASP A 81 41.38 -28.10 0.38
C ASP A 81 40.75 -26.69 0.56
N SER A 82 40.38 -26.32 1.80
CA SER A 82 39.77 -25.01 2.07
C SER A 82 40.63 -24.05 2.89
N GLY A 83 41.59 -24.55 3.67
CA GLY A 83 42.30 -23.74 4.67
C GLY A 83 41.41 -23.36 5.86
N ASN A 84 40.33 -24.11 6.12
CA ASN A 84 39.52 -23.99 7.34
C ASN A 84 40.00 -25.01 8.39
N ALA A 85 39.91 -24.67 9.67
CA ALA A 85 40.23 -25.58 10.77
C ALA A 85 39.28 -26.80 10.83
N ALA A 86 39.83 -27.97 11.18
CA ALA A 86 39.06 -29.18 11.45
C ALA A 86 38.17 -28.97 12.68
N ARG A 87 36.91 -29.42 12.61
CA ARG A 87 35.96 -29.32 13.73
C ARG A 87 35.76 -30.69 14.37
N VAL A 88 36.17 -30.79 15.63
CA VAL A 88 36.12 -32.00 16.44
C VAL A 88 35.02 -31.89 17.48
N ILE A 89 34.25 -32.95 17.68
CA ILE A 89 33.38 -33.13 18.84
C ILE A 89 33.84 -34.36 19.60
N PHE A 90 34.18 -34.19 20.87
CA PHE A 90 34.58 -35.28 21.74
C PHE A 90 33.39 -36.11 22.23
N THR A 91 33.65 -37.33 22.68
CA THR A 91 32.66 -38.17 23.37
C THR A 91 32.11 -37.43 24.60
N ALA A 92 30.80 -37.58 24.85
CA ALA A 92 30.11 -36.87 25.92
C ALA A 92 30.59 -37.35 27.31
N PRO A 93 30.74 -36.42 28.29
CA PRO A 93 30.84 -36.78 29.70
C PRO A 93 29.65 -37.63 30.17
N PRO A 94 29.82 -38.49 31.20
CA PRO A 94 28.71 -39.26 31.77
C PRO A 94 27.53 -38.37 32.19
N GLY A 95 26.35 -38.63 31.64
CA GLY A 95 25.12 -37.84 31.86
C GLY A 95 24.84 -36.79 30.78
N GLU A 96 25.84 -36.36 30.01
CA GLU A 96 25.65 -35.43 28.89
C GLU A 96 25.29 -36.16 27.57
N ARG A 97 24.70 -35.42 26.63
CA ARG A 97 24.30 -35.96 25.30
C ARG A 97 25.26 -35.62 24.15
N ARG A 98 26.21 -34.71 24.36
CA ARG A 98 27.24 -34.29 23.41
C ARG A 98 28.45 -33.80 24.21
N GLY A 99 29.66 -34.19 23.82
CA GLY A 99 30.88 -33.61 24.40
C GLY A 99 31.17 -32.22 23.82
N PRO A 100 32.22 -31.55 24.35
CA PRO A 100 32.65 -30.24 23.87
C PRO A 100 33.08 -30.31 22.40
N MET A 101 32.81 -29.22 21.69
CA MET A 101 33.27 -28.99 20.33
C MET A 101 34.49 -28.06 20.35
N ARG A 102 35.52 -28.36 19.56
CA ARG A 102 36.80 -27.66 19.51
C ARG A 102 37.34 -27.64 18.07
N TYR A 103 38.25 -26.71 17.77
CA TYR A 103 38.87 -26.57 16.46
C TYR A 103 40.35 -26.92 16.50
N PHE A 104 40.81 -27.61 15.46
CA PHE A 104 42.19 -28.09 15.32
C PHE A 104 42.71 -27.83 13.91
N ASP A 105 44.02 -27.66 13.78
CA ASP A 105 44.70 -27.59 12.50
C ASP A 105 44.67 -28.98 11.81
N PRO A 106 44.11 -29.14 10.60
CA PRO A 106 44.06 -30.41 9.88
C PRO A 106 45.42 -30.87 9.31
N TYR A 107 46.41 -29.98 9.19
CA TYR A 107 47.75 -30.23 8.67
C TYR A 107 48.76 -30.57 9.78
N THR A 108 48.64 -29.97 10.96
CA THR A 108 49.55 -30.26 12.10
C THR A 108 48.92 -31.16 13.17
N GLY A 109 47.62 -31.02 13.45
CA GLY A 109 46.92 -31.60 14.59
C GLY A 109 46.86 -30.69 15.84
N GLU A 110 47.38 -29.46 15.77
CA GLU A 110 47.41 -28.52 16.91
C GLU A 110 46.02 -27.92 17.25
N PHE A 111 45.82 -27.53 18.51
CA PHE A 111 44.57 -26.93 18.99
C PHE A 111 44.52 -25.42 18.70
N MET A 112 43.46 -24.96 18.03
CA MET A 112 43.36 -23.59 17.50
C MET A 112 42.70 -22.58 18.44
N GLY A 113 42.10 -23.00 19.55
CA GLY A 113 41.37 -22.12 20.48
C GLY A 113 39.85 -22.28 20.44
N ASP A 114 39.16 -21.34 21.10
CA ASP A 114 37.70 -21.27 21.20
C ASP A 114 37.15 -20.08 20.37
N VAL A 115 35.97 -20.25 19.79
CA VAL A 115 35.40 -19.34 18.79
C VAL A 115 34.39 -18.37 19.42
N THR A 116 34.67 -17.08 19.31
CA THR A 116 33.78 -16.01 19.75
C THR A 116 32.54 -15.88 18.85
N GLY A 117 31.42 -15.45 19.42
CA GLY A 117 30.18 -15.17 18.67
C GLY A 117 29.26 -16.37 18.42
N GLN A 118 29.63 -17.60 18.80
CA GLN A 118 28.75 -18.77 18.62
C GLN A 118 27.40 -18.63 19.34
N ASP A 119 27.39 -18.08 20.57
CA ASP A 119 26.17 -17.88 21.35
C ASP A 119 25.21 -16.87 20.71
N PHE A 120 25.72 -15.86 20.01
CA PHE A 120 24.90 -14.91 19.26
C PHE A 120 24.13 -15.61 18.14
N PHE A 121 24.79 -16.44 17.34
CA PHE A 121 24.10 -17.24 16.31
C PHE A 121 23.19 -18.31 16.91
N GLY A 122 23.56 -18.86 18.08
CA GLY A 122 22.68 -19.68 18.90
C GLY A 122 21.36 -18.97 19.25
N LEU A 123 21.44 -17.72 19.73
CA LEU A 123 20.28 -16.87 20.02
C LEU A 123 19.49 -16.52 18.75
N MET A 124 20.14 -16.12 17.65
CA MET A 124 19.45 -15.84 16.39
C MET A 124 18.68 -17.06 15.88
N LEU A 125 19.26 -18.26 15.95
CA LEU A 125 18.59 -19.50 15.58
C LEU A 125 17.46 -19.90 16.55
N GLN A 126 17.58 -19.57 17.84
CA GLN A 126 16.49 -19.73 18.81
C GLN A 126 15.33 -18.77 18.52
N LEU A 127 15.61 -17.50 18.19
CA LEU A 127 14.60 -16.52 17.82
C LEU A 127 13.89 -16.92 16.51
N HIS A 128 14.66 -17.22 15.46
CA HIS A 128 14.12 -17.63 14.16
C HIS A 128 13.22 -18.87 14.24
N ARG A 129 13.65 -19.90 14.98
CA ARG A 129 12.96 -21.21 14.98
C ARG A 129 11.88 -21.34 16.07
N ILE A 130 12.07 -20.71 17.22
CA ILE A 130 11.22 -20.88 18.41
C ILE A 130 11.00 -19.58 19.22
N LEU A 131 11.32 -18.40 18.69
CA LEU A 131 11.21 -17.08 19.37
C LEU A 131 11.86 -17.02 20.76
N ALA A 132 12.84 -17.90 21.05
CA ALA A 132 13.35 -18.19 22.40
C ALA A 132 12.27 -18.61 23.45
N MET A 133 11.03 -18.86 23.04
CA MET A 133 9.87 -19.21 23.88
C MET A 133 9.52 -20.71 23.82
N GLY A 134 10.53 -21.59 23.71
CA GLY A 134 10.36 -23.04 23.83
C GLY A 134 9.39 -23.69 22.82
N ASP A 135 8.39 -24.41 23.31
CA ASP A 135 7.36 -25.03 22.48
C ASP A 135 6.25 -24.03 22.06
N ILE A 136 5.96 -23.00 22.87
CA ILE A 136 4.97 -21.95 22.56
C ILE A 136 5.45 -21.15 21.34
N GLY A 137 6.70 -20.67 21.38
CA GLY A 137 7.28 -19.92 20.27
C GLY A 137 7.38 -20.73 18.98
N ARG A 138 7.50 -22.07 19.05
CA ARG A 138 7.42 -22.94 17.85
C ARG A 138 6.01 -22.96 17.24
N GLN A 139 4.96 -22.88 18.05
CA GLN A 139 3.60 -22.76 17.54
C GLN A 139 3.36 -21.39 16.88
N ILE A 140 3.91 -20.32 17.47
CA ILE A 140 3.80 -18.97 16.91
C ILE A 140 4.58 -18.88 15.58
N THR A 141 5.82 -19.36 15.49
CA THR A 141 6.58 -19.38 14.22
C THR A 141 5.91 -20.29 13.17
N GLY A 142 5.39 -21.44 13.57
CA GLY A 142 4.61 -22.34 12.71
C GLY A 142 3.36 -21.67 12.13
N ALA A 143 2.56 -21.02 12.97
CA ALA A 143 1.36 -20.28 12.56
C ALA A 143 1.72 -19.08 11.65
N CYS A 144 2.75 -18.31 11.98
CA CYS A 144 3.24 -17.22 11.13
C CYS A 144 3.73 -17.74 9.77
N THR A 145 4.36 -18.92 9.72
CA THR A 145 4.78 -19.55 8.46
C THR A 145 3.58 -19.95 7.58
N LEU A 146 2.49 -20.44 8.18
CA LEU A 146 1.23 -20.69 7.46
C LEU A 146 0.57 -19.39 6.97
N ILE A 147 0.62 -18.33 7.77
CA ILE A 147 0.15 -16.99 7.39
C ILE A 147 0.99 -16.41 6.25
N LEU A 148 2.29 -16.69 6.19
CA LEU A 148 3.15 -16.30 5.07
C LEU A 148 2.76 -17.00 3.75
N VAL A 149 2.40 -18.29 3.80
CA VAL A 149 1.81 -18.99 2.63
C VAL A 149 0.49 -18.32 2.22
N PHE A 150 -0.36 -17.95 3.19
CA PHE A 150 -1.58 -17.19 2.91
C PHE A 150 -1.28 -15.82 2.26
N PHE A 151 -0.27 -15.07 2.70
CA PHE A 151 0.12 -13.80 2.06
C PHE A 151 0.58 -14.00 0.62
N CYS A 152 1.39 -15.03 0.35
CA CYS A 152 1.83 -15.35 -1.01
C CYS A 152 0.63 -15.58 -1.95
N LEU A 153 -0.33 -16.41 -1.52
CA LEU A 153 -1.51 -16.76 -2.32
C LEU A 153 -2.50 -15.60 -2.45
N SER A 154 -2.83 -14.91 -1.35
CA SER A 154 -3.78 -13.80 -1.35
C SER A 154 -3.21 -12.54 -2.02
N GLY A 155 -1.93 -12.24 -1.83
CA GLY A 155 -1.22 -11.15 -2.51
C GLY A 155 -1.21 -11.34 -4.02
N LEU A 156 -0.87 -12.54 -4.51
CA LEU A 156 -0.93 -12.91 -5.92
C LEU A 156 -2.34 -12.74 -6.50
N TYR A 157 -3.37 -13.27 -5.82
CA TYR A 157 -4.77 -13.15 -6.25
C TYR A 157 -5.28 -11.69 -6.25
N MET A 158 -4.83 -10.87 -5.31
CA MET A 158 -5.23 -9.47 -5.25
C MET A 158 -4.54 -8.62 -6.31
N ARG A 159 -3.23 -8.80 -6.51
CA ARG A 159 -2.43 -8.06 -7.50
C ARG A 159 -2.74 -8.46 -8.95
N TRP A 160 -3.25 -9.67 -9.19
CA TRP A 160 -3.49 -10.26 -10.52
C TRP A 160 -4.01 -9.24 -11.56
N PRO A 161 -3.14 -8.75 -12.47
CA PRO A 161 -3.45 -7.58 -13.29
C PRO A 161 -4.25 -7.97 -14.53
N ARG A 162 -5.11 -7.07 -15.00
CA ARG A 162 -5.89 -7.25 -16.26
C ARG A 162 -4.97 -7.53 -17.46
N GLN A 163 -3.80 -6.89 -17.52
CA GLN A 163 -2.74 -7.15 -18.51
C GLN A 163 -1.72 -8.18 -18.02
N TRP A 164 -2.13 -9.40 -17.65
CA TRP A 164 -1.23 -10.42 -17.08
C TRP A 164 0.00 -10.78 -17.94
N LYS A 165 -0.04 -10.49 -19.25
CA LYS A 165 1.10 -10.68 -20.19
C LYS A 165 2.15 -9.56 -20.14
N ASN A 166 1.87 -8.42 -19.51
CA ASN A 166 2.77 -7.27 -19.46
C ASN A 166 3.72 -7.40 -18.26
N TRP A 167 4.95 -7.89 -18.49
CA TRP A 167 5.92 -8.14 -17.42
C TRP A 167 6.29 -6.90 -16.59
N ARG A 168 6.22 -5.69 -17.18
CA ARG A 168 6.49 -4.44 -16.44
C ARG A 168 5.46 -4.22 -15.35
N ALA A 169 4.17 -4.42 -15.66
CA ALA A 169 3.09 -4.32 -14.68
C ALA A 169 3.22 -5.29 -13.48
N TRP A 170 4.02 -6.36 -13.62
CA TRP A 170 4.36 -7.27 -12.53
C TRP A 170 5.64 -6.86 -11.77
N LEU A 171 6.66 -6.35 -12.45
CA LEU A 171 8.05 -6.32 -11.95
C LEU A 171 8.70 -4.94 -11.85
N THR A 172 8.15 -3.87 -12.43
CA THR A 172 8.73 -2.52 -12.31
C THR A 172 8.04 -1.71 -11.22
N LEU A 173 8.82 -1.14 -10.30
CA LEU A 173 8.38 -0.02 -9.47
C LEU A 173 8.25 1.23 -10.36
N ASP A 174 7.11 1.91 -10.26
CA ASP A 174 6.97 3.24 -10.83
C ASP A 174 7.31 4.28 -9.76
N TRP A 175 8.52 4.81 -9.85
CA TRP A 175 9.03 5.83 -8.93
C TRP A 175 8.31 7.17 -9.08
N ASN A 176 7.60 7.43 -10.19
CA ASN A 176 6.84 8.66 -10.42
C ASN A 176 5.48 8.71 -9.66
N LYS A 177 5.30 7.82 -8.68
CA LYS A 177 4.14 7.76 -7.79
C LYS A 177 4.56 8.29 -6.43
N LYS A 178 3.65 8.98 -5.73
CA LYS A 178 3.88 9.43 -4.34
C LYS A 178 2.76 9.01 -3.38
N GLY A 179 3.07 9.04 -2.07
CA GLY A 179 2.12 8.72 -1.01
C GLY A 179 1.48 7.34 -1.13
N ARG A 180 0.15 7.28 -1.12
CA ARG A 180 -0.63 6.03 -1.19
C ARG A 180 -0.31 5.18 -2.43
N SER A 181 -0.25 5.78 -3.62
CA SER A 181 -0.05 5.02 -4.86
C SER A 181 1.33 4.36 -4.89
N PHE A 182 2.36 5.07 -4.43
CA PHE A 182 3.72 4.52 -4.28
C PHE A 182 3.78 3.38 -3.27
N ASN A 183 3.22 3.57 -2.06
CA ASN A 183 3.21 2.51 -1.04
C ASN A 183 2.51 1.24 -1.52
N TRP A 184 1.48 1.38 -2.35
CA TRP A 184 0.75 0.25 -2.94
C TRP A 184 1.56 -0.44 -4.04
N ASP A 185 2.23 0.33 -4.89
CA ASP A 185 3.15 -0.18 -5.90
C ASP A 185 4.32 -0.92 -5.24
N LEU A 186 4.98 -0.29 -4.26
CA LEU A 186 6.13 -0.84 -3.53
C LEU A 186 5.79 -2.16 -2.82
N HIS A 187 4.72 -2.18 -2.02
CA HIS A 187 4.26 -3.39 -1.33
C HIS A 187 3.96 -4.53 -2.31
N SER A 188 3.34 -4.24 -3.44
CA SER A 188 2.82 -5.27 -4.35
C SER A 188 3.84 -5.71 -5.41
N VAL A 189 4.71 -4.82 -5.90
CA VAL A 189 5.87 -5.14 -6.77
C VAL A 189 6.92 -5.93 -5.99
N ALA A 190 7.37 -5.43 -4.83
CA ALA A 190 8.34 -6.18 -4.01
C ALA A 190 7.77 -7.54 -3.58
N GLY A 191 6.47 -7.62 -3.32
CA GLY A 191 5.76 -8.87 -3.03
C GLY A 191 5.77 -9.86 -4.19
N THR A 192 5.84 -9.37 -5.43
CA THR A 192 6.01 -10.20 -6.63
C THR A 192 7.45 -10.73 -6.73
N TRP A 193 8.45 -9.88 -6.47
CA TRP A 193 9.87 -10.31 -6.44
C TRP A 193 10.14 -11.36 -5.36
N CYS A 194 9.58 -11.17 -4.16
CA CYS A 194 9.81 -12.07 -3.03
C CYS A 194 8.97 -13.36 -3.08
N LEU A 195 7.91 -13.41 -3.89
CA LEU A 195 6.87 -14.45 -3.89
C LEU A 195 7.42 -15.89 -3.89
N MET A 196 8.32 -16.20 -4.81
CA MET A 196 8.89 -17.56 -4.93
C MET A 196 9.80 -17.91 -3.75
N PHE A 197 10.60 -16.95 -3.27
CA PHE A 197 11.50 -17.16 -2.15
C PHE A 197 10.75 -17.32 -0.82
N TYR A 198 9.67 -16.56 -0.63
CA TYR A 198 8.79 -16.67 0.54
C TYR A 198 8.00 -17.99 0.53
N LEU A 199 7.49 -18.42 -0.62
CA LEU A 199 6.83 -19.72 -0.73
C LEU A 199 7.82 -20.87 -0.49
N LEU A 200 9.03 -20.80 -1.04
CA LEU A 200 10.10 -21.79 -0.81
C LEU A 200 10.51 -21.84 0.66
N ALA A 201 10.80 -20.69 1.26
CA ALA A 201 11.20 -20.58 2.67
C ALA A 201 10.09 -21.05 3.62
N ALA A 202 8.82 -20.76 3.32
CA ALA A 202 7.70 -21.21 4.13
C ALA A 202 7.49 -22.73 4.04
N LEU A 203 7.42 -23.29 2.82
CA LEU A 203 7.21 -24.73 2.62
C LEU A 203 8.37 -25.57 3.19
N THR A 204 9.61 -25.11 3.07
CA THR A 204 10.76 -25.76 3.73
C THR A 204 10.73 -25.55 5.25
N GLY A 205 10.41 -24.34 5.73
CA GLY A 205 10.34 -23.97 7.15
C GLY A 205 9.33 -24.79 7.97
N LEU A 206 8.18 -25.12 7.38
CA LEU A 206 7.15 -25.96 8.02
C LEU A 206 7.68 -27.35 8.41
N THR A 207 8.72 -27.87 7.75
CA THR A 207 9.34 -29.17 8.11
C THR A 207 10.03 -29.17 9.47
N TRP A 208 10.42 -28.02 9.99
CA TRP A 208 11.03 -27.90 11.32
C TRP A 208 10.05 -27.41 12.40
N SER A 209 8.96 -26.75 11.98
CA SER A 209 7.88 -26.30 12.87
C SER A 209 6.90 -27.42 13.21
N TYR A 210 6.48 -28.20 12.21
CA TYR A 210 5.41 -29.21 12.34
C TYR A 210 5.84 -30.62 11.95
N GLU A 211 5.75 -31.55 12.90
CA GLU A 211 6.11 -32.95 12.68
C GLU A 211 5.16 -33.67 11.71
N TRP A 212 3.87 -33.34 11.73
CA TRP A 212 2.89 -33.87 10.77
C TRP A 212 3.23 -33.48 9.33
N TYR A 213 3.67 -32.24 9.12
CA TYR A 213 4.07 -31.72 7.81
C TYR A 213 5.34 -32.41 7.32
N ASN A 214 6.35 -32.55 8.20
CA ASN A 214 7.59 -33.26 7.91
C ASN A 214 7.34 -34.74 7.54
N LYS A 215 6.49 -35.44 8.31
CA LYS A 215 6.09 -36.82 8.00
C LYS A 215 5.33 -36.93 6.67
N GLY A 216 4.42 -36.00 6.38
CA GLY A 216 3.73 -35.92 5.09
C GLY A 216 4.70 -35.72 3.92
N LEU A 217 5.58 -34.72 4.01
CA LEU A 217 6.57 -34.41 2.97
C LEU A 217 7.57 -35.57 2.77
N THR A 218 8.02 -36.20 3.85
CA THR A 218 8.92 -37.37 3.79
C THR A 218 8.24 -38.56 3.09
N ARG A 219 6.96 -38.84 3.39
CA ARG A 219 6.20 -39.90 2.70
C ARG A 219 5.97 -39.61 1.22
N LEU A 220 5.78 -38.34 0.85
CA LEU A 220 5.60 -37.91 -0.53
C LEU A 220 6.92 -37.98 -1.35
N LEU A 221 8.03 -37.52 -0.76
CA LEU A 221 9.27 -37.27 -1.49
C LEU A 221 10.37 -38.34 -1.32
N SER A 222 10.28 -39.25 -0.35
CA SER A 222 11.29 -40.31 -0.17
C SER A 222 11.20 -41.43 -1.20
N ASP A 223 12.31 -42.15 -1.41
CA ASP A 223 12.39 -43.34 -2.27
C ASP A 223 12.13 -44.66 -1.52
N SER A 224 12.00 -44.63 -0.19
CA SER A 224 11.74 -45.82 0.62
C SER A 224 11.15 -45.44 1.98
N PRO A 225 10.10 -46.13 2.47
CA PRO A 225 9.48 -45.81 3.77
C PRO A 225 10.42 -46.05 4.96
N GLN A 226 11.42 -46.92 4.83
CA GLN A 226 12.48 -47.12 5.84
C GLN A 226 13.45 -45.94 5.98
N ASN A 227 13.42 -44.95 5.07
CA ASN A 227 14.13 -43.68 5.24
C ASN A 227 13.33 -42.66 6.09
N GLU A 228 12.39 -43.11 6.94
CA GLU A 228 12.01 -42.33 8.13
C GLU A 228 13.27 -42.09 8.99
N ARG A 229 13.92 -40.94 8.76
CA ARG A 229 14.91 -40.36 9.67
C ARG A 229 14.21 -39.97 10.96
N VAL A 230 13.94 -40.96 11.81
CA VAL A 230 13.53 -40.78 13.19
C VAL A 230 14.53 -39.82 13.83
N ARG A 231 14.07 -38.60 14.15
CA ARG A 231 14.80 -37.69 15.03
C ARG A 231 14.83 -38.36 16.40
N SER A 232 15.86 -39.16 16.66
CA SER A 232 16.09 -39.87 17.93
C SER A 232 16.34 -38.83 19.04
N GLY A 233 15.23 -38.34 19.59
CA GLY A 233 15.17 -37.03 20.25
C GLY A 233 14.44 -37.02 21.58
N ARG A 234 14.24 -38.18 22.22
CA ARG A 234 13.73 -38.29 23.61
C ARG A 234 14.14 -39.54 24.39
N GLY A 235 14.99 -40.42 23.85
CA GLY A 235 15.53 -41.57 24.59
C GLY A 235 16.56 -41.18 25.67
N PRO A 236 16.87 -42.06 26.64
CA PRO A 236 17.93 -41.83 27.63
C PRO A 236 19.31 -41.69 26.97
N ALA A 237 20.31 -41.24 27.76
CA ALA A 237 21.69 -41.25 27.27
C ALA A 237 22.14 -42.69 27.00
N PRO A 238 22.74 -42.98 25.83
CA PRO A 238 23.19 -44.33 25.48
C PRO A 238 24.32 -44.80 26.40
N SER A 239 24.21 -46.01 26.92
CA SER A 239 25.10 -46.58 27.94
C SER A 239 25.80 -47.84 27.45
N GLY A 240 27.14 -47.83 27.43
CA GLY A 240 27.97 -48.98 27.09
C GLY A 240 29.41 -48.55 26.79
N PRO A 241 30.30 -49.48 26.40
CA PRO A 241 31.67 -49.18 26.05
C PRO A 241 31.76 -48.33 24.76
N ALA A 242 32.78 -47.46 24.70
CA ALA A 242 33.09 -46.69 23.50
C ALA A 242 33.48 -47.62 22.33
N PRO A 243 33.16 -47.28 21.07
CA PRO A 243 33.57 -48.05 19.92
C PRO A 243 35.09 -48.05 19.74
N THR A 244 35.66 -49.22 19.44
CA THR A 244 36.99 -49.34 18.83
C THR A 244 36.90 -48.94 17.37
N ALA A 245 37.85 -48.13 16.90
CA ALA A 245 37.85 -47.59 15.53
C ALA A 245 39.21 -47.79 14.85
N ASP A 246 39.21 -48.46 13.70
CA ASP A 246 40.35 -48.48 12.78
C ASP A 246 40.20 -47.31 11.80
N TYR A 247 40.84 -46.18 12.16
CA TYR A 247 40.81 -44.98 11.33
C TYR A 247 41.53 -45.14 9.98
N ALA A 248 42.44 -46.11 9.83
CA ALA A 248 43.10 -46.39 8.56
C ALA A 248 42.20 -47.18 7.61
N ALA A 249 41.49 -48.20 8.11
CA ALA A 249 40.47 -48.93 7.35
C ALA A 249 39.28 -48.03 6.97
N ILE A 250 38.82 -47.18 7.91
CA ILE A 250 37.79 -46.15 7.65
C ILE A 250 38.26 -45.19 6.55
N TRP A 251 39.51 -44.70 6.62
CA TRP A 251 40.04 -43.80 5.59
C TRP A 251 40.16 -44.47 4.22
N SER A 252 40.61 -45.73 4.17
CA SER A 252 40.65 -46.53 2.95
C SER A 252 39.27 -46.64 2.29
N SER A 253 38.22 -46.92 3.07
CA SER A 253 36.84 -46.94 2.56
C SER A 253 36.32 -45.57 2.12
N ILE A 254 36.70 -44.48 2.79
CA ILE A 254 36.36 -43.12 2.34
C ILE A 254 37.04 -42.80 1.00
N TYR A 255 38.35 -43.04 0.91
CA TYR A 255 39.13 -42.74 -0.28
C TYR A 255 38.71 -43.61 -1.48
N SER A 256 38.43 -44.89 -1.26
CA SER A 256 37.86 -45.79 -2.28
C SER A 256 36.47 -45.34 -2.77
N ALA A 257 35.64 -44.80 -1.89
CA ALA A 257 34.28 -44.33 -2.22
C ALA A 257 34.22 -42.91 -2.83
N ALA A 258 35.23 -42.07 -2.62
CA ALA A 258 35.25 -40.66 -3.03
C ALA A 258 36.29 -40.33 -4.10
N GLY A 259 37.40 -41.09 -4.15
CA GLY A 259 38.55 -40.85 -5.02
C GLY A 259 39.22 -39.49 -4.79
N PRO A 260 40.03 -39.00 -5.75
CA PRO A 260 40.67 -37.68 -5.70
C PRO A 260 39.67 -36.51 -5.77
N GLY A 261 38.38 -36.80 -5.99
CA GLY A 261 37.30 -35.82 -5.96
C GLY A 261 36.84 -35.41 -4.55
N LEU A 262 37.40 -35.97 -3.48
CA LEU A 262 37.01 -35.65 -2.10
C LEU A 262 37.26 -34.18 -1.73
N SER A 263 36.20 -33.49 -1.30
CA SER A 263 36.23 -32.08 -0.87
C SER A 263 36.14 -31.95 0.66
N SER A 264 35.27 -32.74 1.29
CA SER A 264 35.17 -32.79 2.75
C SER A 264 34.56 -34.10 3.24
N TYR A 265 34.88 -34.46 4.47
CA TYR A 265 34.33 -35.63 5.15
C TYR A 265 33.94 -35.33 6.60
N ASN A 266 33.05 -36.15 7.12
CA ASN A 266 32.49 -36.08 8.46
C ASN A 266 32.35 -37.51 8.99
N VAL A 267 33.33 -37.99 9.75
CA VAL A 267 33.26 -39.28 10.43
C VAL A 267 32.44 -39.10 11.70
N ARG A 268 31.34 -39.84 11.83
CA ARG A 268 30.54 -39.92 13.05
C ARG A 268 30.63 -41.31 13.64
N MET A 269 31.23 -41.41 14.81
CA MET A 269 31.25 -42.65 15.60
C MET A 269 29.87 -42.92 16.22
N PRO A 270 29.51 -44.20 16.40
CA PRO A 270 28.34 -44.55 17.19
C PRO A 270 28.58 -44.18 18.66
N PRO A 271 27.50 -43.99 19.45
CA PRO A 271 27.64 -43.72 20.88
C PRO A 271 28.04 -44.93 21.72
N VAL A 272 27.95 -46.15 21.17
CA VAL A 272 28.28 -47.42 21.83
C VAL A 272 28.93 -48.35 20.81
N ALA A 273 29.85 -49.21 21.26
CA ALA A 273 30.42 -50.30 20.45
C ALA A 273 29.33 -51.24 19.87
N GLY A 274 29.67 -51.92 18.76
CA GLY A 274 28.76 -52.87 18.09
C GLY A 274 27.69 -52.24 17.20
N GLN A 275 27.63 -50.91 17.11
CA GLN A 275 26.81 -50.19 16.12
C GLN A 275 27.72 -49.70 14.97
N PRO A 276 27.20 -49.54 13.73
CA PRO A 276 27.99 -49.03 12.62
C PRO A 276 28.26 -47.52 12.78
N ALA A 277 29.45 -47.10 12.38
CA ALA A 277 29.77 -45.69 12.18
C ALA A 277 29.13 -45.17 10.88
N THR A 278 28.93 -43.86 10.81
CA THR A 278 28.40 -43.19 9.62
C THR A 278 29.38 -42.13 9.15
N VAL A 279 29.86 -42.23 7.91
CA VAL A 279 30.64 -41.16 7.28
C VAL A 279 29.77 -40.42 6.29
N PHE A 280 29.70 -39.10 6.41
CA PHE A 280 29.15 -38.24 5.35
C PHE A 280 30.32 -37.60 4.59
N TYR A 281 30.28 -37.60 3.26
CA TYR A 281 31.31 -36.96 2.45
C TYR A 281 30.73 -36.16 1.29
N LEU A 282 31.49 -35.15 0.86
CA LEU A 282 31.16 -34.23 -0.23
C LEU A 282 32.27 -34.30 -1.29
N LEU A 283 31.88 -34.25 -2.56
CA LEU A 283 32.82 -34.22 -3.68
C LEU A 283 33.02 -32.79 -4.17
N LYS A 284 34.15 -32.51 -4.83
CA LYS A 284 34.45 -31.21 -5.47
C LYS A 284 33.46 -30.85 -6.58
N ASN A 285 32.69 -31.81 -7.08
CA ASN A 285 31.59 -31.66 -8.03
C ASN A 285 30.18 -31.89 -7.44
N SER A 286 30.03 -32.00 -6.10
CA SER A 286 28.71 -32.08 -5.46
C SER A 286 27.89 -30.81 -5.74
N PRO A 287 26.60 -30.89 -6.12
CA PRO A 287 25.82 -29.71 -6.52
C PRO A 287 25.69 -28.60 -5.46
N HIS A 288 25.71 -28.95 -4.17
CA HIS A 288 25.69 -28.00 -3.06
C HIS A 288 26.14 -28.64 -1.73
N ASP A 289 26.36 -27.80 -0.71
CA ASP A 289 26.74 -28.10 0.68
C ASP A 289 26.11 -29.33 1.38
N MET A 290 24.85 -29.64 1.09
CA MET A 290 24.05 -30.73 1.65
C MET A 290 23.86 -31.91 0.70
N ALA A 291 24.42 -31.86 -0.53
CA ALA A 291 24.45 -32.96 -1.49
C ALA A 291 25.49 -34.04 -1.10
N ARG A 292 25.43 -34.47 0.16
CA ARG A 292 26.38 -35.37 0.81
C ARG A 292 26.02 -36.81 0.54
N ASN A 293 27.04 -37.59 0.18
CA ASN A 293 26.99 -39.04 0.16
C ASN A 293 27.11 -39.58 1.60
N GLN A 294 26.58 -40.77 1.87
CA GLN A 294 26.62 -41.44 3.18
C GLN A 294 27.19 -42.85 3.03
N LEU A 295 28.23 -43.16 3.80
CA LEU A 295 28.71 -44.51 4.05
C LEU A 295 28.24 -44.94 5.44
N THR A 296 27.76 -46.18 5.54
CA THR A 296 27.53 -46.89 6.80
C THR A 296 28.51 -48.05 6.83
N LEU A 297 29.34 -48.13 7.87
CA LEU A 297 30.44 -49.09 7.96
C LEU A 297 30.66 -49.57 9.41
N ASP A 298 31.29 -50.71 9.58
CA ASP A 298 31.77 -51.15 10.89
C ASP A 298 33.02 -50.32 11.29
N PRO A 299 33.01 -49.60 12.43
CA PRO A 299 34.17 -48.82 12.85
C PRO A 299 35.41 -49.68 13.12
N ALA A 300 35.25 -50.95 13.53
CA ALA A 300 36.37 -51.81 13.93
C ALA A 300 37.11 -52.45 12.74
N THR A 301 36.47 -52.54 11.56
CA THR A 301 37.03 -53.20 10.37
C THR A 301 37.01 -52.34 9.11
N GLY A 302 36.35 -51.17 9.14
CA GLY A 302 36.14 -50.30 7.98
C GLY A 302 35.12 -50.82 6.95
N ILE A 303 34.64 -52.06 7.08
CA ILE A 303 33.79 -52.71 6.06
C ILE A 303 32.48 -51.95 5.86
N VAL A 304 32.24 -51.50 4.63
CA VAL A 304 31.04 -50.75 4.23
C VAL A 304 29.84 -51.70 4.09
N SER A 305 28.82 -51.49 4.90
CA SER A 305 27.55 -52.23 4.86
C SER A 305 26.47 -51.53 4.03
N ARG A 306 26.57 -50.21 3.80
CA ARG A 306 25.66 -49.45 2.93
C ARG A 306 26.34 -48.18 2.39
N HIS A 307 26.16 -47.91 1.09
CA HIS A 307 26.62 -46.69 0.41
C HIS A 307 25.42 -45.97 -0.22
N ASP A 308 24.91 -44.91 0.41
CA ASP A 308 23.89 -44.04 -0.17
C ASP A 308 24.56 -42.84 -0.85
N ARG A 309 24.59 -42.81 -2.19
CA ARG A 309 25.07 -41.64 -2.94
C ARG A 309 23.94 -40.63 -3.13
N TYR A 310 24.29 -39.36 -3.31
CA TYR A 310 23.30 -38.31 -3.63
C TYR A 310 22.77 -38.47 -5.07
N SER A 311 23.65 -38.82 -6.01
CA SER A 311 23.34 -39.08 -7.43
C SER A 311 22.29 -40.16 -7.63
N ASP A 312 22.33 -41.21 -6.80
CA ASP A 312 21.59 -42.45 -7.01
C ASP A 312 20.15 -42.36 -6.48
N LYS A 313 19.82 -41.27 -5.78
CA LYS A 313 18.46 -40.93 -5.34
C LYS A 313 17.65 -40.34 -6.48
N SER A 314 16.35 -40.56 -6.48
CA SER A 314 15.45 -39.87 -7.41
C SER A 314 15.37 -38.36 -7.11
N LEU A 315 14.95 -37.57 -8.09
CA LEU A 315 14.87 -36.10 -7.99
C LEU A 315 14.04 -35.62 -6.78
N LYS A 316 12.98 -36.34 -6.40
CA LYS A 316 12.18 -36.02 -5.19
C LYS A 316 12.95 -36.26 -3.89
N ALA A 317 13.74 -37.32 -3.80
CA ALA A 317 14.52 -37.66 -2.60
C ALA A 317 15.83 -36.86 -2.50
N GLN A 318 16.37 -36.43 -3.64
CA GLN A 318 17.37 -35.37 -3.72
C GLN A 318 16.79 -34.07 -3.12
N LEU A 319 15.66 -33.57 -3.63
CA LEU A 319 14.99 -32.36 -3.13
C LEU A 319 14.67 -32.44 -1.62
N LEU A 320 14.21 -33.59 -1.12
CA LEU A 320 14.00 -33.86 0.31
C LEU A 320 15.31 -33.82 1.13
N THR A 321 16.43 -34.26 0.55
CA THR A 321 17.77 -34.14 1.18
C THR A 321 18.19 -32.66 1.22
N SER A 322 17.81 -31.87 0.22
CA SER A 322 18.25 -30.49 0.01
C SER A 322 17.39 -29.41 0.68
N VAL A 323 16.37 -29.77 1.46
CA VAL A 323 15.42 -28.84 2.12
C VAL A 323 16.12 -27.71 2.89
N TYR A 324 17.24 -27.97 3.59
CA TYR A 324 18.01 -26.91 4.26
C TYR A 324 18.70 -25.95 3.28
N ALA A 325 19.35 -26.50 2.25
CA ALA A 325 20.04 -25.71 1.24
C ALA A 325 19.08 -24.88 0.37
N LEU A 326 17.84 -25.36 0.19
CA LEU A 326 16.75 -24.63 -0.44
C LEU A 326 16.20 -23.51 0.45
N HIS A 327 16.11 -23.74 1.76
CA HIS A 327 15.64 -22.74 2.73
C HIS A 327 16.60 -21.57 2.91
N VAL A 328 17.92 -21.84 2.92
CA VAL A 328 18.99 -20.84 3.06
C VAL A 328 19.47 -20.30 1.70
N GLY A 329 19.07 -20.93 0.59
CA GLY A 329 19.44 -20.54 -0.78
C GLY A 329 20.78 -21.09 -1.28
N SER A 330 21.58 -21.76 -0.44
CA SER A 330 22.87 -22.37 -0.82
C SER A 330 22.75 -23.47 -1.88
N TYR A 331 21.55 -24.00 -2.14
CA TYR A 331 21.27 -24.90 -3.27
C TYR A 331 21.63 -24.28 -4.64
N PHE A 332 21.51 -22.95 -4.79
CA PHE A 332 21.93 -22.21 -5.99
C PHE A 332 23.25 -21.45 -5.75
N GLY A 333 24.12 -22.00 -4.90
CA GLY A 333 25.41 -21.41 -4.53
C GLY A 333 25.28 -20.07 -3.80
N ILE A 334 26.35 -19.27 -3.87
CA ILE A 334 26.43 -17.97 -3.19
C ILE A 334 25.38 -16.97 -3.69
N ILE A 335 25.05 -16.99 -4.99
CA ILE A 335 24.06 -16.08 -5.59
C ILE A 335 22.67 -16.37 -5.03
N GLY A 336 22.25 -17.65 -4.96
CA GLY A 336 20.99 -18.03 -4.34
C GLY A 336 20.89 -17.64 -2.87
N ARG A 337 21.98 -17.86 -2.11
CA ARG A 337 22.10 -17.50 -0.70
C ARG A 337 21.97 -15.99 -0.46
N ILE A 338 22.58 -15.17 -1.32
CA ILE A 338 22.43 -13.71 -1.31
C ILE A 338 20.98 -13.31 -1.61
N ILE A 339 20.37 -13.86 -2.67
CA ILE A 339 18.99 -13.52 -3.06
C ILE A 339 17.97 -13.90 -1.97
N VAL A 340 18.08 -15.09 -1.38
CA VAL A 340 17.21 -15.52 -0.27
C VAL A 340 17.42 -14.64 0.97
N THR A 341 18.64 -14.21 1.24
CA THR A 341 18.95 -13.28 2.35
C THR A 341 18.36 -11.89 2.11
N ILE A 342 18.45 -11.35 0.89
CA ILE A 342 17.82 -10.08 0.51
C ILE A 342 16.29 -10.18 0.63
N ALA A 343 15.69 -11.28 0.19
CA ALA A 343 14.26 -11.51 0.36
C ALA A 343 13.86 -11.58 1.85
N ALA A 344 14.63 -12.29 2.69
CA ALA A 344 14.40 -12.34 4.13
C ALA A 344 14.50 -10.97 4.80
N LEU A 345 15.47 -10.14 4.39
CA LEU A 345 15.61 -8.74 4.82
C LEU A 345 14.52 -7.80 4.26
N ALA A 346 13.72 -8.22 3.28
CA ALA A 346 12.56 -7.48 2.81
C ALA A 346 11.31 -7.67 3.69
N MET A 347 11.28 -8.64 4.63
CA MET A 347 10.11 -8.86 5.50
C MET A 347 9.65 -7.61 6.27
N PRO A 348 10.54 -6.77 6.85
CA PRO A 348 10.15 -5.50 7.46
C PRO A 348 9.46 -4.51 6.50
N LEU A 349 9.82 -4.49 5.21
CA LEU A 349 9.21 -3.60 4.22
C LEU A 349 7.71 -3.88 4.07
N PHE A 350 7.30 -5.15 4.07
CA PHE A 350 5.89 -5.54 3.95
C PHE A 350 5.07 -5.14 5.17
N PHE A 351 5.64 -5.27 6.37
CA PHE A 351 5.02 -4.82 7.61
C PHE A 351 4.79 -3.30 7.61
N ILE A 352 5.82 -2.52 7.25
CA ILE A 352 5.77 -1.04 7.21
C ILE A 352 4.77 -0.55 6.14
N THR A 353 4.91 -1.00 4.89
CA THR A 353 4.05 -0.55 3.78
C THR A 353 2.59 -0.99 3.94
N GLY A 354 2.36 -2.19 4.52
CA GLY A 354 1.02 -2.66 4.88
C GLY A 354 0.36 -1.79 5.96
N TRP A 355 1.14 -1.18 6.84
CA TRP A 355 0.65 -0.22 7.85
C TRP A 355 0.25 1.12 7.20
N LEU A 356 1.10 1.69 6.34
CA LEU A 356 0.90 3.01 5.72
C LEU A 356 -0.40 3.07 4.89
N LEU A 357 -0.67 2.04 4.09
CA LEU A 357 -1.84 1.98 3.20
C LEU A 357 -3.20 1.97 3.91
N TYR A 358 -3.22 1.55 5.17
CA TYR A 358 -4.41 1.59 6.02
C TYR A 358 -4.78 3.03 6.43
N LEU A 359 -3.81 3.96 6.49
CA LEU A 359 -3.98 5.25 7.16
C LEU A 359 -4.55 6.36 6.26
N ASP A 360 -3.98 6.56 5.06
CA ASP A 360 -4.44 7.58 4.10
C ASP A 360 -5.93 7.38 3.73
N ARG A 361 -6.36 6.11 3.64
CA ARG A 361 -7.70 5.70 3.21
C ARG A 361 -8.81 6.47 3.93
N ARG A 362 -8.58 6.98 5.15
CA ARG A 362 -9.56 7.63 6.03
C ARG A 362 -9.85 9.12 5.74
N ARG A 363 -9.13 9.81 4.84
CA ARG A 363 -9.24 11.28 4.69
C ARG A 363 -10.24 11.80 3.66
N LYS A 364 -10.55 10.96 2.66
CA LYS A 364 -10.96 11.37 1.31
C LYS A 364 -12.50 11.52 1.08
N LYS A 365 -13.22 12.40 1.77
CA LYS A 365 -14.67 12.69 1.50
C LYS A 365 -15.14 13.98 2.18
N ARG A 366 -14.88 15.16 1.62
CA ARG A 366 -15.58 16.43 1.93
C ARG A 366 -15.70 17.49 0.80
N GLN A 367 -16.00 17.15 -0.45
CA GLN A 367 -15.86 18.07 -1.61
C GLN A 367 -17.09 18.23 -2.54
N ILE A 368 -18.34 18.39 -2.02
CA ILE A 368 -19.60 18.54 -2.83
C ILE A 368 -20.86 19.40 -2.28
N LYS A 369 -21.00 20.75 -2.05
CA LYS A 369 -22.32 21.52 -2.33
C LYS A 369 -22.49 22.94 -2.94
N ASP A 370 -21.82 24.00 -2.62
CA ASP A 370 -22.50 25.31 -2.51
C ASP A 370 -22.94 26.04 -3.83
N ALA A 371 -23.11 25.37 -4.99
CA ALA A 371 -23.38 25.93 -6.34
C ALA A 371 -24.85 25.87 -6.86
N ARG A 372 -25.82 25.29 -6.13
CA ARG A 372 -27.11 24.84 -6.70
C ARG A 372 -28.29 25.85 -6.62
N LYS A 373 -28.10 27.17 -6.83
CA LYS A 373 -29.07 28.19 -6.35
C LYS A 373 -29.51 29.38 -7.26
N GLY A 374 -29.11 29.48 -8.53
CA GLY A 374 -29.02 30.82 -9.18
C GLY A 374 -30.04 31.34 -10.22
N LEU A 375 -31.00 30.58 -10.77
CA LEU A 375 -31.57 30.92 -12.11
C LEU A 375 -33.12 30.87 -12.28
N ALA A 376 -33.61 31.50 -13.35
CA ALA A 376 -35.03 31.77 -13.67
C ALA A 376 -35.43 31.40 -15.13
N GLN A 377 -36.74 31.47 -15.45
CA GLN A 377 -37.33 31.06 -16.74
C GLN A 377 -37.89 32.23 -17.56
N PRO A 378 -37.64 32.30 -18.89
CA PRO A 378 -38.33 33.18 -19.83
C PRO A 378 -39.43 32.45 -20.63
N GLY A 379 -40.47 33.18 -21.07
CA GLY A 379 -41.58 32.62 -21.85
C GLY A 379 -41.52 32.97 -23.34
N SER A 380 -41.40 31.95 -24.20
CA SER A 380 -41.64 32.04 -25.64
C SER A 380 -42.21 30.71 -26.16
N ASP A 381 -43.02 30.76 -27.22
CA ASP A 381 -43.68 29.57 -27.81
C ASP A 381 -42.76 28.66 -28.63
N ALA A 382 -41.47 29.01 -28.77
CA ALA A 382 -40.51 28.13 -29.44
C ALA A 382 -40.15 26.94 -28.52
N PRO A 383 -39.91 25.73 -29.07
CA PRO A 383 -39.52 24.57 -28.27
C PRO A 383 -38.19 24.83 -27.55
N ALA A 384 -38.19 24.65 -26.23
CA ALA A 384 -37.04 24.94 -25.38
C ALA A 384 -35.87 23.98 -25.63
N TRP A 385 -34.66 24.52 -25.73
CA TRP A 385 -33.42 23.74 -25.79
C TRP A 385 -33.20 23.00 -24.47
N LEU A 386 -33.09 21.68 -24.50
CA LEU A 386 -32.75 20.89 -23.32
C LEU A 386 -31.27 21.09 -22.97
N ILE A 387 -30.96 21.41 -21.72
CA ILE A 387 -29.58 21.52 -21.23
C ILE A 387 -29.39 20.52 -20.08
N GLY A 388 -28.94 19.32 -20.42
CA GLY A 388 -28.74 18.22 -19.49
C GLY A 388 -27.37 18.27 -18.84
N PHE A 389 -27.29 18.28 -17.51
CA PHE A 389 -25.99 18.35 -16.81
C PHE A 389 -25.75 17.21 -15.82
N ALA A 390 -24.48 16.81 -15.71
CA ALA A 390 -24.02 15.84 -14.73
C ALA A 390 -22.78 16.38 -14.04
N SER A 391 -22.85 16.62 -12.73
CA SER A 391 -21.71 17.13 -11.98
C SER A 391 -21.54 16.40 -10.66
N GLN A 392 -20.34 15.84 -10.44
CA GLN A 392 -19.98 15.33 -9.13
C GLN A 392 -19.68 16.46 -8.14
N SER A 393 -19.22 17.62 -8.63
CA SER A 393 -18.71 18.72 -7.79
C SER A 393 -19.34 20.07 -8.11
N GLY A 394 -20.30 20.16 -9.03
CA GLY A 394 -21.00 21.40 -9.41
C GLY A 394 -20.36 22.25 -10.50
N PHE A 395 -19.13 21.97 -10.95
CA PHE A 395 -18.50 22.74 -12.04
C PHE A 395 -19.21 22.56 -13.40
N ALA A 396 -19.69 21.35 -13.68
CA ALA A 396 -20.48 21.07 -14.89
C ALA A 396 -21.88 21.71 -14.81
N GLU A 397 -22.43 21.83 -13.60
CA GLU A 397 -23.70 22.55 -13.38
C GLU A 397 -23.52 24.05 -13.64
N GLN A 398 -22.46 24.67 -13.13
CA GLN A 398 -22.14 26.07 -13.42
C GLN A 398 -22.01 26.34 -14.93
N LEU A 399 -21.29 25.47 -15.65
CA LEU A 399 -21.11 25.61 -17.11
C LEU A 399 -22.39 25.32 -17.91
N ALA A 400 -23.27 24.44 -17.43
CA ALA A 400 -24.60 24.23 -18.01
C ALA A 400 -25.48 25.48 -17.88
N TRP A 401 -25.46 26.11 -16.70
CA TRP A 401 -26.22 27.34 -16.44
C TRP A 401 -25.64 28.56 -17.17
N GLN A 402 -24.31 28.65 -17.35
CA GLN A 402 -23.69 29.68 -18.20
C GLN A 402 -24.05 29.47 -19.69
N THR A 403 -24.04 28.22 -20.15
CA THR A 403 -24.51 27.83 -21.49
C THR A 403 -25.97 28.25 -21.70
N ALA A 404 -26.83 28.03 -20.69
CA ALA A 404 -28.22 28.45 -20.71
C ALA A 404 -28.38 29.98 -20.85
N GLY A 405 -27.58 30.75 -20.11
CA GLY A 405 -27.56 32.21 -20.23
C GLY A 405 -27.17 32.71 -21.63
N GLN A 406 -26.16 32.08 -22.27
CA GLN A 406 -25.76 32.43 -23.63
C GLN A 406 -26.86 32.16 -24.68
N LEU A 407 -27.64 31.08 -24.51
CA LEU A 407 -28.79 30.79 -25.37
C LEU A 407 -29.97 31.74 -25.10
N GLN A 408 -30.28 32.02 -23.83
CA GLN A 408 -31.33 32.98 -23.44
C GLN A 408 -31.04 34.40 -23.96
N ALA A 409 -29.77 34.84 -23.93
CA ALA A 409 -29.35 36.13 -24.48
C ALA A 409 -29.55 36.24 -26.01
N ALA A 410 -29.55 35.11 -26.71
CA ALA A 410 -29.93 35.03 -28.14
C ALA A 410 -31.44 34.88 -28.37
N GLY A 411 -32.27 35.01 -27.33
CA GLY A 411 -33.73 34.87 -27.40
C GLY A 411 -34.23 33.42 -27.46
N LEU A 412 -33.36 32.42 -27.27
CA LEU A 412 -33.74 31.00 -27.30
C LEU A 412 -34.28 30.55 -25.94
N PRO A 413 -35.47 29.93 -25.88
CA PRO A 413 -35.94 29.30 -24.64
C PRO A 413 -35.09 28.08 -24.31
N VAL A 414 -34.87 27.82 -23.01
CA VAL A 414 -34.00 26.75 -22.50
C VAL A 414 -34.62 26.03 -21.30
N LYS A 415 -34.36 24.74 -21.18
CA LYS A 415 -34.82 23.85 -20.11
C LYS A 415 -33.62 23.14 -19.50
N VAL A 416 -33.07 23.69 -18.42
CA VAL A 416 -31.86 23.16 -17.77
C VAL A 416 -32.23 22.14 -16.69
N GLN A 417 -31.67 20.93 -16.75
CA GLN A 417 -32.00 19.84 -15.82
C GLN A 417 -30.77 18.98 -15.48
N PRO A 418 -30.64 18.48 -14.23
CA PRO A 418 -29.69 17.40 -13.93
C PRO A 418 -30.08 16.14 -14.71
N LEU A 419 -29.11 15.36 -15.20
CA LEU A 419 -29.41 14.13 -15.96
C LEU A 419 -30.26 13.10 -15.20
N ALA A 420 -30.19 13.05 -13.86
CA ALA A 420 -31.11 12.25 -13.03
C ALA A 420 -32.61 12.52 -13.32
N ASN A 421 -32.95 13.72 -13.81
CA ASN A 421 -34.30 14.19 -14.05
C ASN A 421 -34.66 14.29 -15.53
N VAL A 422 -33.76 13.91 -16.45
CA VAL A 422 -34.02 13.87 -17.90
C VAL A 422 -34.60 12.50 -18.25
N SER A 423 -35.85 12.46 -18.72
CA SER A 423 -36.53 11.23 -19.12
C SER A 423 -36.24 10.84 -20.57
N GLU A 424 -36.65 9.62 -20.95
CA GLU A 424 -36.62 9.15 -22.34
C GLU A 424 -37.46 10.08 -23.26
N GLN A 425 -38.59 10.59 -22.76
CA GLN A 425 -39.47 11.49 -23.51
C GLN A 425 -38.93 12.93 -23.61
N ASP A 426 -38.23 13.45 -22.59
CA ASP A 426 -37.55 14.75 -22.67
C ASP A 426 -36.55 14.81 -23.85
N LEU A 427 -35.93 13.66 -24.19
CA LEU A 427 -35.00 13.54 -25.31
C LEU A 427 -35.71 13.41 -26.67
N GLN A 428 -36.91 12.83 -26.71
CA GLN A 428 -37.70 12.64 -27.94
C GLN A 428 -38.47 13.92 -28.34
N ASP A 429 -39.02 14.63 -27.36
CA ASP A 429 -39.77 15.88 -27.59
C ASP A 429 -38.82 17.07 -27.88
N SER A 430 -37.52 16.93 -27.60
CA SER A 430 -36.50 17.96 -27.85
C SER A 430 -35.98 17.95 -29.30
N SER A 431 -36.06 19.08 -30.00
CA SER A 431 -35.39 19.26 -31.30
C SER A 431 -33.89 19.62 -31.16
N ASN A 432 -33.49 20.19 -30.02
CA ASN A 432 -32.10 20.59 -29.75
C ASN A 432 -31.72 20.33 -28.29
N ALA A 433 -30.54 19.76 -28.03
CA ALA A 433 -30.02 19.52 -26.68
C ALA A 433 -28.51 19.80 -26.52
N LEU A 434 -28.11 20.30 -25.34
CA LEU A 434 -26.71 20.52 -24.97
C LEU A 434 -26.40 19.74 -23.68
N PHE A 435 -25.34 18.94 -23.69
CA PHE A 435 -24.96 18.11 -22.55
C PHE A 435 -23.66 18.57 -21.92
N VAL A 436 -23.69 18.97 -20.65
CA VAL A 436 -22.51 19.43 -19.91
C VAL A 436 -22.21 18.48 -18.77
N VAL A 437 -21.23 17.60 -18.96
CA VAL A 437 -21.05 16.42 -18.10
C VAL A 437 -19.60 16.26 -17.64
N SER A 438 -19.40 16.24 -16.32
CA SER A 438 -18.13 15.80 -15.73
C SER A 438 -18.02 14.28 -15.76
N THR A 439 -16.81 13.77 -15.92
CA THR A 439 -16.46 12.36 -15.71
C THR A 439 -15.94 12.16 -14.28
N PHE A 440 -16.22 11.02 -13.63
CA PHE A 440 -15.72 10.71 -12.29
C PHE A 440 -14.99 9.37 -12.24
N GLY A 441 -13.93 9.28 -11.42
CA GLY A 441 -13.09 8.08 -11.31
C GLY A 441 -12.51 7.64 -12.66
N ASP A 442 -12.50 6.32 -12.90
CA ASP A 442 -11.93 5.69 -14.11
C ASP A 442 -12.89 5.78 -15.33
N GLY A 443 -13.50 6.94 -15.56
CA GLY A 443 -14.38 7.17 -16.72
C GLY A 443 -15.88 7.03 -16.46
N GLU A 444 -16.31 6.90 -15.21
CA GLU A 444 -17.72 6.67 -14.84
C GLU A 444 -18.57 7.95 -14.88
N ALA A 445 -19.89 7.78 -14.94
CA ALA A 445 -20.83 8.87 -14.70
C ALA A 445 -20.75 9.38 -13.24
N PRO A 446 -20.96 10.68 -12.98
CA PRO A 446 -21.21 11.21 -11.65
C PRO A 446 -22.40 10.51 -10.96
N ASP A 447 -22.44 10.54 -9.63
CA ASP A 447 -23.55 9.98 -8.85
C ASP A 447 -24.91 10.52 -9.32
N SER A 448 -24.97 11.81 -9.66
CA SER A 448 -26.16 12.49 -10.20
C SER A 448 -26.58 12.07 -11.61
N ALA A 449 -25.87 11.14 -12.24
CA ALA A 449 -26.12 10.65 -13.60
C ALA A 449 -26.07 9.12 -13.71
N ARG A 450 -25.62 8.38 -12.68
CA ARG A 450 -25.69 6.90 -12.65
C ARG A 450 -27.13 6.38 -12.83
N GLY A 451 -28.13 7.10 -12.30
CA GLY A 451 -29.55 6.79 -12.55
C GLY A 451 -29.94 6.92 -14.03
N PHE A 452 -29.43 7.92 -14.73
CA PHE A 452 -29.63 8.14 -16.16
C PHE A 452 -28.86 7.14 -17.03
N GLU A 453 -27.60 6.85 -16.68
CA GLU A 453 -26.79 5.81 -17.34
C GLU A 453 -27.43 4.42 -17.22
N ARG A 454 -28.09 4.11 -16.10
CA ARG A 454 -28.87 2.87 -15.90
C ARG A 454 -30.23 2.87 -16.61
N LYS A 455 -31.00 3.96 -16.55
CA LYS A 455 -32.38 4.03 -17.07
C LYS A 455 -32.43 4.26 -18.58
N VAL A 456 -31.55 5.11 -19.13
CA VAL A 456 -31.68 5.70 -20.47
C VAL A 456 -30.59 5.23 -21.44
N LEU A 457 -29.30 5.28 -21.08
CA LEU A 457 -28.22 4.85 -22.01
C LEU A 457 -28.25 3.35 -22.37
N GLY A 458 -29.04 2.55 -21.65
CA GLY A 458 -29.30 1.14 -21.97
C GLY A 458 -30.50 0.90 -22.90
N ARG A 459 -31.11 1.95 -23.48
CA ARG A 459 -32.31 1.87 -24.31
C ARG A 459 -32.01 2.09 -25.79
N ALA A 460 -32.73 1.36 -26.64
CA ALA A 460 -32.82 1.62 -28.07
C ALA A 460 -33.97 2.61 -28.33
N LEU A 461 -33.61 3.90 -28.37
CA LEU A 461 -34.50 5.01 -28.73
C LEU A 461 -34.13 5.50 -30.14
N SER A 462 -34.99 6.30 -30.80
CA SER A 462 -34.65 6.97 -32.06
C SER A 462 -34.68 8.49 -31.87
N PHE A 463 -33.66 9.17 -32.37
CA PHE A 463 -33.42 10.59 -32.17
C PHE A 463 -33.21 11.35 -33.49
N ASP A 464 -33.86 10.90 -34.58
CA ASP A 464 -33.67 11.42 -35.95
C ASP A 464 -33.93 12.93 -36.12
N SER A 465 -34.71 13.52 -35.20
CA SER A 465 -35.05 14.96 -35.13
C SER A 465 -34.19 15.76 -34.14
N LEU A 466 -33.38 15.11 -33.30
CA LEU A 466 -32.59 15.76 -32.25
C LEU A 466 -31.23 16.21 -32.77
N ASN A 467 -30.96 17.51 -32.69
CA ASN A 467 -29.60 18.04 -32.85
C ASN A 467 -28.94 18.21 -31.48
N TYR A 468 -27.66 17.85 -31.31
CA TYR A 468 -27.01 17.92 -30.00
C TYR A 468 -25.51 18.25 -30.00
N ALA A 469 -25.01 18.76 -28.88
CA ALA A 469 -23.57 18.87 -28.61
C ALA A 469 -23.23 18.46 -27.17
N VAL A 470 -21.97 18.07 -26.94
CA VAL A 470 -21.49 17.60 -25.62
C VAL A 470 -20.23 18.37 -25.21
N LEU A 471 -20.27 18.96 -24.01
CA LEU A 471 -19.12 19.49 -23.28
C LEU A 471 -18.72 18.47 -22.21
N GLY A 472 -17.65 17.73 -22.46
CA GLY A 472 -17.08 16.77 -21.53
C GLY A 472 -16.04 17.43 -20.64
N LEU A 473 -16.19 17.30 -19.32
CA LEU A 473 -15.17 17.73 -18.35
C LEU A 473 -14.45 16.52 -17.79
N GLY A 474 -13.12 16.56 -17.76
CA GLY A 474 -12.26 15.52 -17.22
C GLY A 474 -10.86 16.04 -16.90
N ASP A 475 -9.95 15.14 -16.62
CA ASP A 475 -8.53 15.41 -16.36
C ASP A 475 -7.71 14.31 -17.05
N ARG A 476 -6.73 14.69 -17.88
CA ARG A 476 -5.91 13.74 -18.66
C ARG A 476 -4.99 12.85 -17.82
N GLN A 477 -4.83 13.14 -16.51
CA GLN A 477 -4.16 12.23 -15.57
C GLN A 477 -4.95 10.94 -15.32
N TYR A 478 -6.25 10.91 -15.66
CA TYR A 478 -7.10 9.72 -15.54
C TYR A 478 -7.16 8.95 -16.86
N GLN A 479 -7.05 7.61 -16.77
CA GLN A 479 -6.97 6.70 -17.93
C GLN A 479 -8.12 6.88 -18.94
N HIS A 480 -9.30 7.28 -18.46
CA HIS A 480 -10.51 7.47 -19.26
C HIS A 480 -10.95 8.94 -19.29
N PHE A 481 -10.05 9.80 -19.76
CA PHE A 481 -10.32 11.22 -20.04
C PHE A 481 -11.66 11.41 -20.78
N CYS A 482 -12.51 12.28 -20.24
CA CYS A 482 -13.88 12.55 -20.71
C CYS A 482 -14.75 11.28 -20.94
N GLY A 483 -14.44 10.17 -20.28
CA GLY A 483 -15.00 8.84 -20.58
C GLY A 483 -16.53 8.75 -20.54
N PHE A 484 -17.21 9.47 -19.65
CA PHE A 484 -18.68 9.52 -19.62
C PHE A 484 -19.25 10.38 -20.76
N ALA A 485 -18.64 11.54 -21.03
CA ALA A 485 -19.01 12.41 -22.15
C ALA A 485 -18.89 11.71 -23.51
N ARG A 486 -17.81 10.93 -23.69
CA ARG A 486 -17.57 10.08 -24.87
C ARG A 486 -18.68 9.04 -25.04
N ARG A 487 -19.04 8.30 -23.99
CA ARG A 487 -20.16 7.33 -24.06
C ARG A 487 -21.49 7.99 -24.42
N LEU A 488 -21.80 9.14 -23.82
CA LEU A 488 -23.02 9.89 -24.10
C LEU A 488 -23.07 10.37 -25.56
N HIS A 489 -21.98 10.91 -26.09
CA HIS A 489 -21.87 11.31 -27.49
C HIS A 489 -22.01 10.13 -28.45
N THR A 490 -21.27 9.04 -28.23
CA THR A 490 -21.38 7.82 -29.06
C THR A 490 -22.80 7.28 -29.07
N TRP A 491 -23.43 7.11 -27.90
CA TRP A 491 -24.80 6.59 -27.78
C TRP A 491 -25.83 7.48 -28.51
N LEU A 492 -25.75 8.81 -28.36
CA LEU A 492 -26.65 9.74 -29.06
C LEU A 492 -26.49 9.67 -30.59
N GLY A 493 -25.26 9.52 -31.09
CA GLY A 493 -24.98 9.36 -32.52
C GLY A 493 -25.42 8.00 -33.09
N GLU A 494 -25.22 6.91 -32.36
CA GLU A 494 -25.64 5.56 -32.75
C GLU A 494 -27.18 5.43 -32.85
N HIS A 495 -27.92 6.27 -32.12
CA HIS A 495 -29.39 6.31 -32.09
C HIS A 495 -29.99 7.43 -32.97
N GLY A 496 -29.27 7.90 -33.98
CA GLY A 496 -29.77 8.80 -35.03
C GLY A 496 -29.68 10.30 -34.74
N GLY A 497 -29.20 10.70 -33.55
CA GLY A 497 -29.02 12.10 -33.18
C GLY A 497 -27.94 12.79 -34.02
N LYS A 498 -28.21 14.02 -34.45
CA LYS A 498 -27.30 14.82 -35.29
C LYS A 498 -26.40 15.69 -34.43
N THR A 499 -25.08 15.57 -34.56
CA THR A 499 -24.19 16.42 -33.77
C THR A 499 -24.09 17.83 -34.40
N LEU A 500 -24.32 18.86 -33.59
CA LEU A 500 -24.26 20.28 -34.01
C LEU A 500 -22.82 20.70 -34.33
N PHE A 501 -21.87 20.25 -33.51
CA PHE A 501 -20.43 20.43 -33.67
C PHE A 501 -19.70 19.34 -32.85
N ALA A 502 -18.41 19.13 -33.11
CA ALA A 502 -17.62 18.08 -32.45
C ALA A 502 -17.62 18.24 -30.90
N PRO A 503 -17.65 17.13 -30.14
CA PRO A 503 -17.66 17.18 -28.68
C PRO A 503 -16.41 17.90 -28.15
N VAL A 504 -16.62 18.81 -27.20
CA VAL A 504 -15.53 19.62 -26.63
C VAL A 504 -15.08 18.98 -25.32
N GLU A 505 -13.80 18.65 -25.25
CA GLU A 505 -13.20 17.97 -24.10
C GLU A 505 -12.31 18.94 -23.31
N VAL A 506 -12.74 19.27 -22.09
CA VAL A 506 -12.07 20.21 -21.19
C VAL A 506 -11.18 19.41 -20.24
N ASP A 507 -9.88 19.67 -20.32
CA ASP A 507 -8.87 19.11 -19.41
C ASP A 507 -8.68 20.05 -18.21
N SER A 508 -9.04 19.58 -17.02
CA SER A 508 -8.78 20.25 -15.74
C SER A 508 -9.28 21.72 -15.63
N GLY A 509 -10.28 22.09 -16.44
CA GLY A 509 -10.81 23.46 -16.54
C GLY A 509 -10.16 24.35 -17.61
N ASP A 510 -9.50 23.77 -18.61
CA ASP A 510 -8.81 24.47 -19.71
C ASP A 510 -9.57 25.71 -20.28
N PRO A 511 -8.99 26.92 -20.17
CA PRO A 511 -9.54 28.15 -20.76
C PRO A 511 -9.70 28.09 -22.29
N TYR A 512 -8.92 27.28 -22.99
CA TYR A 512 -9.00 27.17 -24.46
C TYR A 512 -10.22 26.34 -24.88
N ALA A 513 -10.38 25.12 -24.34
CA ALA A 513 -11.56 24.29 -24.57
C ALA A 513 -12.87 25.00 -24.17
N LEU A 514 -12.89 25.72 -23.04
CA LEU A 514 -14.07 26.45 -22.59
C LEU A 514 -14.42 27.64 -23.50
N ARG A 515 -13.42 28.42 -23.96
CA ARG A 515 -13.66 29.47 -24.97
C ARG A 515 -14.08 28.88 -26.33
N HIS A 516 -13.54 27.73 -26.73
CA HIS A 516 -13.97 27.04 -27.94
C HIS A 516 -15.45 26.62 -27.86
N TRP A 517 -15.92 26.09 -26.71
CA TRP A 517 -17.34 25.83 -26.48
C TRP A 517 -18.19 27.10 -26.64
N GLN A 518 -17.81 28.21 -25.99
CA GLN A 518 -18.53 29.49 -26.13
C GLN A 518 -18.55 30.01 -27.57
N GLN A 519 -17.47 29.83 -28.33
CA GLN A 519 -17.37 30.22 -29.74
C GLN A 519 -18.31 29.38 -30.62
N GLN A 520 -18.35 28.06 -30.44
CA GLN A 520 -19.28 27.19 -31.18
C GLN A 520 -20.74 27.56 -30.89
N LEU A 521 -21.08 27.86 -29.63
CA LEU A 521 -22.41 28.37 -29.28
C LEU A 521 -22.72 29.72 -29.94
N GLY A 522 -21.76 30.65 -30.01
CA GLY A 522 -21.95 31.94 -30.68
C GLY A 522 -22.15 31.80 -32.20
N LEU A 523 -21.47 30.84 -32.84
CA LEU A 523 -21.67 30.49 -34.24
C LEU A 523 -23.07 29.90 -34.49
N LEU A 524 -23.61 29.11 -33.56
CA LEU A 524 -24.97 28.57 -33.64
C LEU A 524 -26.06 29.62 -33.41
N THR A 525 -25.85 30.58 -32.50
CA THR A 525 -26.86 31.58 -32.16
C THR A 525 -26.79 32.87 -32.98
N GLY A 526 -25.71 33.06 -33.76
CA GLY A 526 -25.45 34.31 -34.49
C GLY A 526 -25.10 35.50 -33.58
N GLN A 527 -24.85 35.25 -32.29
CA GLN A 527 -24.49 36.27 -31.30
C GLN A 527 -23.03 36.10 -30.86
N ALA A 528 -22.34 37.21 -30.62
CA ALA A 528 -21.04 37.17 -29.98
C ALA A 528 -21.18 36.60 -28.54
N PRO A 529 -20.19 35.84 -28.01
CA PRO A 529 -20.21 35.40 -26.62
C PRO A 529 -20.29 36.60 -25.68
N VAL A 530 -21.41 36.71 -24.95
CA VAL A 530 -21.77 37.90 -24.15
C VAL A 530 -20.74 38.18 -23.05
N ASP A 531 -20.23 37.12 -22.41
CA ASP A 531 -19.09 37.16 -21.50
C ASP A 531 -18.08 36.09 -21.91
N THR A 532 -16.83 36.49 -22.18
CA THR A 532 -15.72 35.53 -22.35
C THR A 532 -15.39 34.87 -21.02
N TRP A 533 -15.29 33.53 -21.00
CA TRP A 533 -14.88 32.80 -19.80
C TRP A 533 -13.47 33.20 -19.40
N GLN A 534 -13.35 33.89 -18.26
CA GLN A 534 -12.08 34.16 -17.61
C GLN A 534 -11.74 33.00 -16.67
N ALA A 535 -10.46 32.62 -16.65
CA ALA A 535 -9.98 31.62 -15.70
C ALA A 535 -10.21 32.13 -14.26
N PRO A 536 -10.76 31.30 -13.34
CA PRO A 536 -11.05 31.75 -11.99
C PRO A 536 -9.80 32.31 -11.28
N SER A 537 -9.88 33.56 -10.84
CA SER A 537 -8.83 34.20 -10.07
C SER A 537 -8.64 33.50 -8.72
N TYR A 538 -7.39 33.41 -8.29
CA TYR A 538 -7.02 33.02 -6.93
C TYR A 538 -6.64 34.28 -6.16
N ASP A 539 -7.30 34.50 -5.04
CA ASP A 539 -7.01 35.61 -4.14
C ASP A 539 -5.79 35.27 -3.27
N ASN A 540 -5.13 36.31 -2.76
CA ASN A 540 -3.99 36.19 -1.85
C ASN A 540 -4.49 36.20 -0.39
N TRP A 541 -4.78 35.02 0.17
CA TRP A 541 -5.27 34.84 1.54
C TRP A 541 -4.12 34.68 2.52
N THR A 542 -4.17 35.34 3.68
CA THR A 542 -3.13 35.24 4.70
C THR A 542 -3.34 34.01 5.58
N LEU A 543 -2.34 33.14 5.72
CA LEU A 543 -2.34 32.05 6.70
C LEU A 543 -2.13 32.62 8.12
N THR A 544 -3.19 32.84 8.88
CA THR A 544 -3.15 33.53 10.19
C THR A 544 -2.99 32.59 11.39
N ARG A 545 -3.42 31.33 11.30
CA ARG A 545 -3.28 30.33 12.36
C ARG A 545 -2.85 28.98 11.80
N ARG A 546 -2.03 28.25 12.56
CA ARG A 546 -1.67 26.85 12.34
C ARG A 546 -1.46 26.19 13.70
N GLU A 547 -2.26 25.18 14.01
CA GLU A 547 -2.32 24.56 15.34
C GLU A 547 -2.47 23.04 15.22
N LEU A 548 -1.69 22.26 15.99
CA LEU A 548 -1.76 20.80 15.98
C LEU A 548 -2.91 20.32 16.87
N MET A 549 -3.92 19.70 16.26
CA MET A 549 -5.14 19.25 16.95
C MET A 549 -5.01 17.90 17.66
N ASN A 550 -4.01 17.08 17.31
CA ASN A 550 -3.86 15.71 17.81
C ASN A 550 -2.43 15.38 18.25
N PRO A 551 -1.86 16.11 19.25
CA PRO A 551 -0.56 15.78 19.82
C PRO A 551 -0.52 14.33 20.33
N ASP A 552 0.64 13.70 20.16
CA ASP A 552 0.93 12.31 20.54
C ASP A 552 0.01 11.23 19.90
N SER A 553 -0.78 11.62 18.89
CA SER A 553 -1.61 10.70 18.12
C SER A 553 -0.82 9.55 17.51
N SER A 554 -1.44 8.36 17.52
CA SER A 554 -0.98 7.18 16.78
C SER A 554 -1.20 7.30 15.25
N GLY A 555 -1.16 8.51 14.69
CA GLY A 555 -1.44 8.86 13.30
C GLY A 555 -0.88 10.21 12.87
N SER A 556 -0.87 10.47 11.55
CA SER A 556 -0.28 11.69 10.98
C SER A 556 -0.90 12.97 11.59
N PRO A 557 -0.09 14.02 11.84
CA PRO A 557 -0.54 15.31 12.37
C PRO A 557 -1.76 15.89 11.64
N VAL A 558 -2.75 16.33 12.41
CA VAL A 558 -3.94 17.07 11.97
C VAL A 558 -3.77 18.52 12.41
N TYR A 559 -3.73 19.44 11.45
CA TYR A 559 -3.65 20.86 11.75
C TYR A 559 -5.00 21.54 11.54
N LEU A 560 -5.37 22.38 12.50
CA LEU A 560 -6.35 23.45 12.32
C LEU A 560 -5.61 24.66 11.75
N LEU A 561 -5.95 25.01 10.52
CA LEU A 561 -5.39 26.17 9.82
C LEU A 561 -6.45 27.26 9.76
N GLY A 562 -6.09 28.50 10.08
CA GLY A 562 -6.94 29.67 9.89
C GLY A 562 -6.40 30.54 8.77
N LEU A 563 -7.26 30.92 7.82
CA LEU A 563 -6.92 31.81 6.72
C LEU A 563 -7.85 33.02 6.72
N SER A 564 -7.29 34.20 6.50
CA SER A 564 -8.01 35.47 6.42
C SER A 564 -7.94 36.03 5.00
N ALA A 565 -9.10 36.43 4.47
CA ALA A 565 -9.23 36.98 3.12
C ALA A 565 -8.60 38.38 3.02
N PRO A 566 -8.11 38.78 1.82
CA PRO A 566 -7.63 40.15 1.59
C PRO A 566 -8.76 41.18 1.48
N THR A 567 -9.99 40.73 1.24
CA THR A 567 -11.22 41.53 1.14
C THR A 567 -12.36 40.79 1.85
N THR A 568 -13.57 41.36 1.91
CA THR A 568 -14.73 40.71 2.52
C THR A 568 -15.25 39.55 1.66
N SER A 569 -14.69 38.35 1.83
CA SER A 569 -15.15 37.11 1.18
C SER A 569 -16.24 36.41 1.98
N SER A 570 -17.25 35.86 1.30
CA SER A 570 -18.31 35.05 1.93
C SER A 570 -18.37 33.64 1.36
N TRP A 571 -18.42 32.66 2.26
CA TRP A 571 -18.63 31.24 1.97
C TRP A 571 -19.82 30.72 2.77
N LEU A 572 -20.34 29.56 2.40
CA LEU A 572 -21.42 28.88 3.11
C LEU A 572 -20.94 27.53 3.69
N ALA A 573 -21.80 26.87 4.45
CA ALA A 573 -21.46 25.63 5.12
C ALA A 573 -21.49 24.43 4.14
N GLY A 574 -20.33 23.85 3.86
CA GLY A 574 -20.13 22.86 2.78
C GLY A 574 -19.26 23.36 1.63
N ASP A 575 -18.89 24.65 1.63
CA ASP A 575 -17.96 25.22 0.67
C ASP A 575 -16.55 24.65 0.82
N LEU A 576 -15.80 24.82 -0.26
CA LEU A 576 -14.42 24.41 -0.38
C LEU A 576 -13.51 25.59 -0.60
N VAL A 577 -12.23 25.29 -0.56
CA VAL A 577 -11.20 26.12 -1.15
C VAL A 577 -10.39 25.29 -2.12
N GLU A 578 -10.16 25.82 -3.32
CA GLU A 578 -9.04 25.40 -4.15
C GLU A 578 -7.82 26.22 -3.73
N VAL A 579 -6.74 25.53 -3.38
CA VAL A 579 -5.43 26.13 -3.10
C VAL A 579 -4.47 25.77 -4.22
N LEU A 580 -3.77 26.74 -4.79
CA LEU A 580 -2.58 26.49 -5.59
C LEU A 580 -1.40 26.30 -4.61
N PRO A 581 -0.87 25.09 -4.44
CA PRO A 581 0.28 24.90 -3.58
C PRO A 581 1.55 25.38 -4.28
N ARG A 582 2.61 25.59 -3.49
CA ARG A 582 3.95 25.81 -4.02
C ARG A 582 4.90 24.69 -3.59
N ASN A 583 5.83 24.35 -4.47
CA ASN A 583 7.00 23.56 -4.08
C ASN A 583 7.81 24.37 -3.06
N CYS A 584 8.33 23.72 -2.01
CA CYS A 584 9.24 24.37 -1.08
C CYS A 584 10.64 24.55 -1.73
N PRO A 585 11.45 25.55 -1.30
CA PRO A 585 12.77 25.81 -1.91
C PRO A 585 13.65 24.56 -2.01
N TRP A 586 13.73 23.77 -0.95
CA TRP A 586 14.44 22.50 -0.91
C TRP A 586 14.04 21.51 -2.03
N ALA A 587 12.75 21.40 -2.35
CA ALA A 587 12.28 20.52 -3.41
C ALA A 587 12.65 21.02 -4.82
N ILE A 588 12.83 22.33 -4.98
CA ILE A 588 13.22 22.98 -6.24
C ILE A 588 14.74 22.89 -6.42
N GLU A 589 15.50 23.20 -5.36
CA GLU A 589 16.95 22.99 -5.27
C GLU A 589 17.30 21.52 -5.61
N HIS A 590 16.62 20.56 -4.97
CA HIS A 590 16.84 19.14 -5.21
C HIS A 590 16.41 18.67 -6.63
N PHE A 591 15.43 19.33 -7.25
CA PHE A 591 15.04 19.04 -8.64
C PHE A 591 16.06 19.59 -9.65
N LEU A 592 16.64 20.76 -9.38
CA LEU A 592 17.67 21.38 -10.21
C LEU A 592 19.06 20.74 -10.05
N ASP A 593 19.36 20.16 -8.89
CA ASP A 593 20.64 19.50 -8.60
C ASP A 593 20.98 18.42 -9.63
N GLY A 594 22.15 18.52 -10.25
CA GLY A 594 22.60 17.65 -11.34
C GLY A 594 22.05 17.96 -12.74
N LEU A 595 21.18 18.97 -12.94
CA LEU A 595 20.79 19.44 -14.27
C LEU A 595 21.80 20.44 -14.88
N GLY A 596 22.67 21.03 -14.08
CA GLY A 596 23.67 22.02 -14.53
C GLY A 596 23.09 23.42 -14.80
N ILE A 597 21.91 23.71 -14.25
CA ILE A 597 21.20 24.97 -14.41
C ILE A 597 21.15 25.70 -13.06
N ASP A 598 21.50 26.98 -13.02
CA ASP A 598 21.39 27.81 -11.82
C ASP A 598 19.92 28.16 -11.54
N GLY A 599 19.43 27.88 -10.33
CA GLY A 599 18.09 28.26 -9.87
C GLY A 599 17.86 29.77 -9.80
N ARG A 600 18.94 30.55 -9.76
CA ARG A 600 18.91 32.02 -9.78
C ARG A 600 18.98 32.60 -11.19
N ALA A 601 19.09 31.76 -12.23
CA ALA A 601 19.01 32.21 -13.61
C ALA A 601 17.67 32.93 -13.85
N THR A 602 17.75 34.11 -14.47
CA THR A 602 16.57 34.89 -14.86
C THR A 602 15.81 34.19 -15.97
N VAL A 603 14.50 34.07 -15.81
CA VAL A 603 13.55 33.58 -16.83
C VAL A 603 12.41 34.57 -16.99
N GLU A 604 11.85 34.64 -18.20
CA GLU A 604 10.57 35.31 -18.47
C GLU A 604 9.44 34.30 -18.32
N PHE A 605 8.48 34.58 -17.46
CA PHE A 605 7.45 33.61 -17.07
C PHE A 605 6.16 34.34 -16.71
N ASP A 606 5.05 33.97 -17.35
CA ASP A 606 3.75 34.64 -17.22
C ASP A 606 3.82 36.18 -17.40
N GLY A 607 4.78 36.66 -18.22
CA GLY A 607 5.03 38.08 -18.48
C GLY A 607 5.90 38.80 -17.44
N LEU A 608 6.44 38.09 -16.45
CA LEU A 608 7.31 38.63 -15.42
C LEU A 608 8.74 38.09 -15.53
N SER A 609 9.73 38.94 -15.24
CA SER A 609 11.13 38.54 -15.09
C SER A 609 11.36 38.10 -13.65
N GLN A 610 11.72 36.83 -13.44
CA GLN A 610 11.90 36.24 -12.11
C GLN A 610 13.00 35.16 -12.12
N THR A 611 13.38 34.61 -10.97
CA THR A 611 14.33 33.49 -10.93
C THR A 611 13.67 32.17 -11.37
N LEU A 612 14.46 31.25 -11.89
CA LEU A 612 14.02 29.89 -12.20
C LEU A 612 13.42 29.18 -10.96
N GLU A 613 13.97 29.41 -9.77
CA GLU A 613 13.39 28.95 -8.50
C GLU A 613 11.95 29.46 -8.29
N GLN A 614 11.69 30.74 -8.55
CA GLN A 614 10.37 31.36 -8.41
C GLN A 614 9.37 30.84 -9.46
N ALA A 615 9.84 30.59 -10.69
CA ALA A 615 9.05 29.96 -11.75
C ALA A 615 8.71 28.49 -11.45
N LEU A 616 9.67 27.72 -10.94
CA LEU A 616 9.48 26.30 -10.61
C LEU A 616 8.64 26.08 -9.34
N ALA A 617 8.47 27.10 -8.50
CA ALA A 617 7.60 27.02 -7.33
C ALA A 617 6.14 26.67 -7.67
N SER A 618 5.65 27.04 -8.87
CA SER A 618 4.29 26.73 -9.35
C SER A 618 4.20 25.60 -10.39
N ARG A 619 5.30 24.90 -10.70
CA ARG A 619 5.38 23.87 -11.75
C ARG A 619 5.44 22.46 -11.17
N GLN A 620 4.83 21.50 -11.86
CA GLN A 620 4.95 20.08 -11.52
C GLN A 620 6.37 19.62 -11.83
N LEU A 621 7.11 19.22 -10.80
CA LEU A 621 8.48 18.72 -10.92
C LEU A 621 8.43 17.21 -11.28
N PRO A 622 8.78 16.78 -12.51
CA PRO A 622 8.73 15.38 -12.91
C PRO A 622 9.87 14.59 -12.29
N GLU A 623 9.58 13.35 -11.87
CA GLU A 623 10.55 12.52 -11.16
C GLU A 623 11.57 11.87 -12.12
N SER A 624 11.18 11.62 -13.37
CA SER A 624 12.10 11.28 -14.46
C SER A 624 12.64 12.54 -15.15
N ARG A 625 13.85 12.94 -14.77
CA ARG A 625 14.56 14.12 -15.31
C ARG A 625 15.32 13.88 -16.62
N ALA A 626 15.40 12.63 -17.09
CA ALA A 626 16.26 12.21 -18.20
C ALA A 626 15.98 12.88 -19.56
N HIS A 627 14.77 13.43 -19.75
CA HIS A 627 14.36 14.14 -20.97
C HIS A 627 14.55 15.67 -20.88
N LEU A 628 15.04 16.17 -19.75
CA LEU A 628 15.25 17.61 -19.46
C LEU A 628 16.74 17.98 -19.40
N VAL A 629 17.65 16.99 -19.46
CA VAL A 629 19.10 17.20 -19.44
C VAL A 629 19.54 17.93 -20.70
N GLY A 630 20.27 19.04 -20.54
CA GLY A 630 20.74 19.88 -21.65
C GLY A 630 19.75 20.98 -22.08
N LEU A 631 18.60 21.12 -21.41
CA LEU A 631 17.79 22.33 -21.51
C LEU A 631 18.49 23.50 -20.79
N HIS A 632 18.21 24.72 -21.24
CA HIS A 632 18.56 25.95 -20.52
C HIS A 632 17.37 26.42 -19.66
N ALA A 633 17.60 27.35 -18.72
CA ALA A 633 16.62 27.76 -17.70
C ALA A 633 15.22 28.09 -18.26
N GLN A 634 15.15 28.89 -19.32
CA GLN A 634 13.88 29.26 -19.98
C GLN A 634 13.15 28.04 -20.54
N ALA A 635 13.79 27.24 -21.40
CA ALA A 635 13.20 26.03 -21.97
C ALA A 635 12.80 24.99 -20.90
N LEU A 636 13.46 24.94 -19.74
CA LEU A 636 13.02 24.11 -18.61
C LEU A 636 11.74 24.67 -17.96
N ALA A 637 11.64 25.98 -17.76
CA ALA A 637 10.44 26.61 -17.21
C ALA A 637 9.21 26.46 -18.13
N ASP A 638 9.43 26.58 -19.45
CA ASP A 638 8.39 26.47 -20.48
C ASP A 638 7.92 25.02 -20.69
N ALA A 639 8.82 24.03 -20.56
CA ALA A 639 8.50 22.61 -20.78
C ALA A 639 7.69 21.95 -19.66
N LEU A 640 7.60 22.56 -18.48
CA LEU A 640 6.92 21.97 -17.32
C LEU A 640 5.47 22.43 -17.18
N VAL A 641 4.59 21.47 -16.85
CA VAL A 641 3.16 21.71 -16.61
C VAL A 641 2.95 22.42 -15.25
N PRO A 642 1.97 23.32 -15.07
CA PRO A 642 1.65 23.89 -13.75
C PRO A 642 1.25 22.84 -12.70
N LEU A 643 1.44 23.17 -11.41
CA LEU A 643 0.88 22.40 -10.31
C LEU A 643 -0.65 22.51 -10.30
N ALA A 644 -1.34 21.37 -10.32
CA ALA A 644 -2.79 21.31 -10.11
C ALA A 644 -3.20 21.96 -8.78
N MET A 645 -4.38 22.58 -8.76
CA MET A 645 -5.05 23.02 -7.55
C MET A 645 -5.37 21.83 -6.63
N ARG A 646 -5.31 22.03 -5.31
CA ARG A 646 -5.70 21.03 -4.31
C ARG A 646 -6.92 21.54 -3.55
N GLU A 647 -7.98 20.74 -3.55
CA GLU A 647 -9.21 21.05 -2.84
C GLU A 647 -9.09 20.73 -1.35
N TYR A 648 -9.54 21.67 -0.52
CA TYR A 648 -9.75 21.52 0.92
C TYR A 648 -11.15 22.01 1.28
N SER A 649 -11.61 21.64 2.46
CA SER A 649 -13.03 21.76 2.81
C SER A 649 -13.19 22.57 4.07
N ILE A 650 -14.01 23.62 3.98
CA ILE A 650 -14.06 24.64 5.02
C ILE A 650 -14.65 24.07 6.31
N ALA A 651 -14.04 24.39 7.44
CA ALA A 651 -14.41 23.95 8.78
C ALA A 651 -15.24 24.98 9.57
N SER A 652 -15.24 26.23 9.12
CA SER A 652 -15.92 27.38 9.72
C SER A 652 -17.09 27.88 8.86
N ILE A 653 -17.87 28.80 9.40
CA ILE A 653 -18.88 29.59 8.67
C ILE A 653 -18.36 31.03 8.48
N ALA A 654 -18.88 31.78 7.50
CA ALA A 654 -18.42 33.15 7.27
C ALA A 654 -18.56 34.08 8.50
N ALA A 655 -19.51 33.78 9.40
CA ALA A 655 -19.67 34.49 10.67
C ALA A 655 -18.53 34.25 11.69
N ASP A 656 -17.70 33.22 11.52
CA ASP A 656 -16.50 33.01 12.33
C ASP A 656 -15.37 34.02 11.99
N GLY A 657 -15.50 34.79 10.90
CA GLY A 657 -14.52 35.79 10.45
C GLY A 657 -13.20 35.23 9.91
N VAL A 658 -12.92 33.94 10.11
CA VAL A 658 -11.73 33.22 9.63
C VAL A 658 -12.15 31.94 8.91
N LEU A 659 -11.55 31.67 7.76
CA LEU A 659 -11.74 30.43 7.02
C LEU A 659 -10.85 29.36 7.65
N GLU A 660 -11.46 28.40 8.32
CA GLU A 660 -10.74 27.31 9.00
C GLU A 660 -10.66 26.07 8.10
N LEU A 661 -9.54 25.35 8.12
CA LEU A 661 -9.36 24.05 7.46
C LEU A 661 -8.82 23.02 8.46
N ILE A 662 -9.35 21.79 8.43
CA ILE A 662 -8.78 20.66 9.19
C ILE A 662 -7.98 19.78 8.22
N VAL A 663 -6.68 20.05 8.13
CA VAL A 663 -5.76 19.40 7.17
C VAL A 663 -4.91 18.37 7.92
N ARG A 664 -5.10 17.08 7.64
CA ARG A 664 -4.12 16.06 8.05
C ARG A 664 -2.97 16.04 7.05
N GLN A 665 -1.77 16.20 7.57
CA GLN A 665 -0.53 16.26 6.81
C GLN A 665 -0.28 14.91 6.09
N GLU A 666 -0.14 14.96 4.76
CA GLU A 666 0.30 13.80 3.99
C GLU A 666 1.81 13.69 4.04
N LEU A 667 2.29 12.56 4.56
CA LEU A 667 3.69 12.19 4.57
C LEU A 667 3.88 11.08 3.52
N HIS A 668 4.70 11.35 2.53
CA HIS A 668 5.06 10.38 1.50
C HIS A 668 6.10 9.37 2.03
N ALA A 669 6.30 8.26 1.31
CA ALA A 669 7.20 7.19 1.75
C ALA A 669 8.69 7.58 1.77
N ASP A 670 9.04 8.63 1.02
CA ASP A 670 10.36 9.28 0.97
C ASP A 670 10.57 10.27 2.14
N GLY A 671 9.59 10.45 3.03
CA GLY A 671 9.60 11.45 4.10
C GLY A 671 9.26 12.87 3.63
N SER A 672 9.03 13.09 2.33
CA SER A 672 8.56 14.37 1.83
C SER A 672 7.10 14.60 2.20
N LEU A 673 6.69 15.86 2.29
CA LEU A 673 5.30 16.22 2.53
C LEU A 673 4.54 16.37 1.21
N GLY A 674 3.33 15.81 1.15
CA GLY A 674 2.51 15.87 -0.06
C GLY A 674 2.15 17.31 -0.39
N VAL A 675 2.56 17.78 -1.58
CA VAL A 675 2.74 19.19 -1.95
C VAL A 675 1.62 20.15 -1.50
N GLY A 676 0.35 19.74 -1.57
CA GLY A 676 -0.78 20.52 -1.03
C GLY A 676 -0.75 20.66 0.49
N SER A 677 -0.77 19.53 1.21
CA SER A 677 -0.78 19.54 2.68
C SER A 677 0.54 19.99 3.28
N GLY A 678 1.69 19.68 2.66
CA GLY A 678 3.01 20.13 3.08
C GLY A 678 3.16 21.64 2.98
N TRP A 679 2.70 22.23 1.86
CA TRP A 679 2.63 23.68 1.71
C TRP A 679 1.84 24.33 2.85
N LEU A 680 0.61 23.85 3.11
CA LEU A 680 -0.29 24.45 4.10
C LEU A 680 0.06 24.16 5.58
N THR A 681 0.68 23.03 5.88
CA THR A 681 0.95 22.60 7.27
C THR A 681 2.40 22.79 7.71
N GLU A 682 3.35 22.92 6.79
CA GLU A 682 4.78 23.03 7.09
C GLU A 682 5.41 24.26 6.42
N HIS A 683 5.41 24.29 5.09
CA HIS A 683 6.33 25.14 4.33
C HIS A 683 5.89 26.60 4.17
N ALA A 684 4.59 26.90 4.20
CA ALA A 684 4.10 28.27 4.21
C ALA A 684 4.30 28.90 5.60
N PRO A 685 5.00 30.05 5.74
CA PRO A 685 5.07 30.78 7.00
C PRO A 685 3.69 31.24 7.46
N VAL A 686 3.45 31.28 8.78
CA VAL A 686 2.29 32.02 9.31
C VAL A 686 2.51 33.50 9.01
N GLY A 687 1.48 34.19 8.50
CA GLY A 687 1.56 35.52 7.93
C GLY A 687 1.89 35.58 6.43
N SER A 688 2.14 34.44 5.77
CA SER A 688 2.37 34.42 4.31
C SER A 688 1.07 34.33 3.49
N SER A 689 1.17 34.73 2.21
CA SER A 689 0.07 34.62 1.24
C SER A 689 -0.06 33.19 0.69
N ILE A 690 -1.29 32.71 0.67
CA ILE A 690 -1.75 31.47 0.06
C ILE A 690 -2.67 31.84 -1.11
N SER A 691 -2.31 31.45 -2.33
CA SER A 691 -3.17 31.62 -3.50
C SER A 691 -4.35 30.66 -3.41
N LEU A 692 -5.53 31.21 -3.10
CA LEU A 692 -6.72 30.47 -2.69
C LEU A 692 -7.97 31.06 -3.35
N ARG A 693 -8.92 30.21 -3.74
CA ARG A 693 -10.28 30.64 -4.11
C ARG A 693 -11.33 29.77 -3.41
N VAL A 694 -12.41 30.39 -2.94
CA VAL A 694 -13.59 29.66 -2.44
C VAL A 694 -14.31 29.00 -3.61
N ARG A 695 -14.74 27.74 -3.43
CA ARG A 695 -15.33 26.92 -4.48
C ARG A 695 -16.70 26.35 -4.09
N ARG A 696 -17.71 26.81 -4.82
CA ARG A 696 -19.11 26.33 -4.83
C ARG A 696 -19.22 24.94 -5.53
N ASN A 697 -20.19 24.11 -5.13
CA ASN A 697 -19.89 22.67 -4.99
C ASN A 697 -21.07 21.60 -5.24
N SER A 698 -22.24 21.99 -5.79
CA SER A 698 -23.65 21.42 -5.87
C SER A 698 -24.38 20.29 -5.03
N GLY A 699 -23.82 19.28 -4.34
CA GLY A 699 -24.57 18.12 -3.75
C GLY A 699 -24.83 17.87 -2.22
N PHE A 700 -24.31 18.66 -1.25
CA PHE A 700 -24.23 18.52 0.24
C PHE A 700 -24.95 19.64 1.06
N HIS A 701 -24.28 20.55 1.80
CA HIS A 701 -24.79 21.77 2.53
C HIS A 701 -26.03 21.57 3.42
N LEU A 702 -26.51 22.65 4.03
CA LEU A 702 -27.88 22.71 4.54
C LEU A 702 -28.94 22.72 3.40
N PRO A 703 -30.12 22.10 3.58
CA PRO A 703 -31.31 22.39 2.78
C PRO A 703 -31.96 23.69 3.27
N ASN A 704 -32.80 24.31 2.43
CA ASN A 704 -33.49 25.57 2.78
C ASN A 704 -34.46 25.38 3.95
N GLU A 705 -35.13 24.22 4.02
CA GLU A 705 -36.03 23.87 5.13
C GLU A 705 -35.24 23.40 6.36
N PRO A 706 -35.71 23.65 7.60
CA PRO A 706 -35.06 23.26 8.85
C PRO A 706 -35.23 21.76 9.19
N VAL A 707 -35.07 20.86 8.21
CA VAL A 707 -35.17 19.40 8.43
C VAL A 707 -33.98 18.86 9.26
N PRO A 708 -34.16 17.77 10.03
CA PRO A 708 -33.11 17.16 10.84
C PRO A 708 -31.90 16.67 10.03
N MET A 709 -30.75 16.51 10.69
CA MET A 709 -29.50 16.11 10.04
C MET A 709 -28.87 14.88 10.67
N ILE A 710 -28.56 13.86 9.87
CA ILE A 710 -27.72 12.72 10.27
C ILE A 710 -26.34 12.90 9.62
N LEU A 711 -25.33 13.22 10.42
CA LEU A 711 -23.98 13.54 9.99
C LEU A 711 -23.04 12.37 10.30
N LEU A 712 -22.42 11.76 9.30
CA LEU A 712 -21.53 10.60 9.48
C LEU A 712 -20.11 10.95 9.03
N GLY A 713 -19.12 10.83 9.92
CA GLY A 713 -17.76 11.17 9.52
C GLY A 713 -16.57 10.68 10.32
N ASN A 714 -15.38 10.79 9.71
CA ASN A 714 -14.15 10.29 10.32
C ASN A 714 -12.87 11.07 9.94
N GLY A 715 -11.99 11.30 10.93
CA GLY A 715 -10.71 12.00 10.72
C GLY A 715 -10.86 13.44 10.27
N THR A 716 -10.13 13.82 9.21
CA THR A 716 -10.33 15.11 8.52
C THR A 716 -11.75 15.30 8.03
N GLY A 717 -12.55 14.23 8.00
CA GLY A 717 -14.01 14.22 7.97
C GLY A 717 -14.73 14.95 9.12
N LEU A 718 -14.10 15.83 9.91
CA LEU A 718 -14.79 16.72 10.86
C LEU A 718 -15.10 18.16 10.38
N ALA A 719 -14.18 18.87 9.70
CA ALA A 719 -14.35 20.24 9.09
C ALA A 719 -15.78 20.67 8.62
N GLY A 720 -16.13 20.61 7.35
CA GLY A 720 -17.45 20.98 6.82
C GLY A 720 -18.71 20.36 7.47
N LEU A 721 -18.71 19.14 8.07
CA LEU A 721 -19.81 18.68 8.95
C LEU A 721 -19.94 19.60 10.16
N ARG A 722 -18.82 19.98 10.80
CA ARG A 722 -18.75 21.04 11.81
C ARG A 722 -19.18 22.39 11.22
N SER A 723 -18.90 22.72 9.96
CA SER A 723 -19.50 23.91 9.31
C SER A 723 -21.02 23.81 9.16
N LEU A 724 -21.57 22.63 8.84
CA LEU A 724 -23.02 22.39 8.75
C LEU A 724 -23.66 22.54 10.13
N LEU A 725 -23.04 21.97 11.16
CA LEU A 725 -23.46 22.10 12.56
C LEU A 725 -23.42 23.58 12.98
N LYS A 726 -22.27 24.26 12.84
CA LYS A 726 -22.14 25.70 13.12
C LYS A 726 -23.23 26.55 12.45
N ALA A 727 -23.49 26.32 11.16
CA ALA A 727 -24.54 27.06 10.45
C ALA A 727 -25.94 26.75 10.99
N ARG A 728 -26.29 25.48 11.26
CA ARG A 728 -27.60 25.15 11.83
C ARG A 728 -27.79 25.62 13.27
N ILE A 729 -26.74 25.60 14.07
CA ILE A 729 -26.76 26.06 15.46
C ILE A 729 -26.90 27.59 15.47
N ALA A 730 -26.24 28.30 14.54
CA ALA A 730 -26.49 29.72 14.29
C ALA A 730 -27.92 30.01 13.76
N ASP A 731 -28.52 29.10 12.97
CA ASP A 731 -29.94 29.13 12.58
C ASP A 731 -30.90 28.74 13.75
N GLY A 732 -30.39 28.49 14.96
CA GLY A 732 -31.18 28.09 16.13
C GLY A 732 -31.81 26.69 16.05
N GLN A 733 -31.26 25.80 15.22
CA GLN A 733 -31.78 24.44 15.01
C GLN A 733 -30.95 23.41 15.80
N GLN A 734 -31.62 22.42 16.41
CA GLN A 734 -31.01 21.50 17.39
C GLN A 734 -31.11 20.01 17.03
N ARG A 735 -31.98 19.63 16.07
CA ARG A 735 -32.25 18.25 15.64
C ARG A 735 -31.12 17.65 14.78
N HIS A 736 -29.92 17.50 15.36
CA HIS A 736 -28.73 16.98 14.69
C HIS A 736 -28.16 15.75 15.39
N TRP A 737 -27.75 14.78 14.60
CA TRP A 737 -27.12 13.55 15.06
C TRP A 737 -25.78 13.36 14.36
N LEU A 738 -24.68 13.46 15.11
CA LEU A 738 -23.32 13.23 14.62
C LEU A 738 -22.83 11.83 15.00
N LEU A 739 -22.49 11.02 14.00
CA LEU A 739 -21.72 9.79 14.14
C LEU A 739 -20.27 10.07 13.72
N PHE A 740 -19.40 10.37 14.68
CA PHE A 740 -17.98 10.68 14.42
C PHE A 740 -17.05 9.56 14.90
N GLY A 741 -15.96 9.30 14.19
CA GLY A 741 -14.97 8.32 14.64
C GLY A 741 -13.55 8.55 14.17
N GLU A 742 -12.59 8.47 15.08
CA GLU A 742 -11.15 8.50 14.75
C GLU A 742 -10.38 7.28 15.31
N ARG A 743 -9.13 7.46 15.73
CA ARG A 743 -8.26 6.43 16.29
C ARG A 743 -8.54 6.24 17.77
N ASN A 744 -8.13 7.21 18.57
CA ASN A 744 -8.15 7.19 20.03
C ASN A 744 -8.90 8.41 20.58
N ARG A 745 -9.68 8.25 21.65
CA ARG A 745 -10.42 9.36 22.29
C ARG A 745 -9.50 10.40 22.91
N GLU A 746 -8.34 9.99 23.40
CA GLU A 746 -7.38 10.84 24.08
C GLU A 746 -6.72 11.86 23.13
N HIS A 747 -6.26 11.41 21.97
CA HIS A 747 -5.49 12.23 21.02
C HIS A 747 -6.27 12.70 19.79
N ASP A 748 -7.17 11.87 19.24
CA ASP A 748 -7.78 12.10 17.92
C ASP A 748 -9.27 12.51 18.01
N TYR A 749 -9.75 12.92 19.19
CA TYR A 749 -11.07 13.53 19.35
C TYR A 749 -11.02 15.02 18.95
N LEU A 750 -10.89 15.24 17.64
CA LEU A 750 -10.85 16.58 17.03
C LEU A 750 -12.08 17.40 17.45
N CYS A 751 -11.88 18.70 17.73
CA CYS A 751 -12.89 19.63 18.25
C CYS A 751 -13.64 19.16 19.51
N ARG A 752 -13.00 18.34 20.36
CA ARG A 752 -13.64 17.77 21.58
C ARG A 752 -14.50 18.75 22.36
N ASN A 753 -13.94 19.89 22.78
CA ASN A 753 -14.62 20.83 23.67
C ASN A 753 -15.89 21.38 23.00
N GLU A 754 -15.76 21.91 21.78
CA GLU A 754 -16.87 22.41 20.95
C GLU A 754 -17.98 21.37 20.74
N LEU A 755 -17.64 20.08 20.56
CA LEU A 755 -18.61 19.00 20.42
C LEU A 755 -19.26 18.56 21.74
N GLU A 756 -18.51 18.52 22.85
CA GLU A 756 -19.05 18.23 24.18
C GLU A 756 -19.88 19.42 24.72
N GLU A 757 -19.57 20.66 24.31
CA GLU A 757 -20.34 21.88 24.57
C GLU A 757 -21.70 21.88 23.82
N TRP A 758 -21.72 21.66 22.49
CA TRP A 758 -22.98 21.58 21.74
C TRP A 758 -23.91 20.45 22.22
N LEU A 759 -23.33 19.30 22.62
CA LEU A 759 -24.09 18.19 23.21
C LEU A 759 -24.70 18.58 24.57
N THR A 760 -23.98 19.39 25.36
CA THR A 760 -24.45 19.86 26.68
C THR A 760 -25.49 20.97 26.57
N ALA A 761 -25.39 21.83 25.54
CA ALA A 761 -26.37 22.87 25.24
C ALA A 761 -27.69 22.33 24.64
N GLY A 762 -27.70 21.09 24.16
CA GLY A 762 -28.82 20.50 23.40
C GLY A 762 -28.80 20.83 21.90
N ASP A 763 -27.86 21.67 21.46
CA ASP A 763 -27.66 22.05 20.06
C ASP A 763 -27.21 20.89 19.16
N LEU A 764 -26.60 19.86 19.76
CA LEU A 764 -26.33 18.57 19.13
C LEU A 764 -27.10 17.47 19.88
N GLU A 765 -28.35 17.22 19.47
CA GLU A 765 -29.25 16.25 20.09
C GLU A 765 -28.63 14.85 20.31
N ARG A 766 -27.76 14.38 19.39
CA ARG A 766 -27.08 13.08 19.56
C ARG A 766 -25.65 13.05 19.01
N LEU A 767 -24.74 12.44 19.77
CA LEU A 767 -23.34 12.20 19.39
C LEU A 767 -22.93 10.74 19.64
N ASP A 768 -22.75 9.94 18.58
CA ASP A 768 -22.15 8.60 18.67
C ASP A 768 -20.69 8.63 18.27
N LEU A 769 -19.82 8.16 19.18
CA LEU A 769 -18.38 8.12 18.97
C LEU A 769 -17.89 6.70 18.62
N ALA A 770 -17.03 6.62 17.60
CA ALA A 770 -16.46 5.39 17.06
C ALA A 770 -14.92 5.47 17.01
N PHE A 771 -14.28 5.31 18.16
CA PHE A 771 -12.83 5.25 18.28
C PHE A 771 -12.34 3.83 17.96
N SER A 772 -11.54 3.73 16.89
CA SER A 772 -11.13 2.45 16.28
C SER A 772 -9.91 1.78 16.93
N ARG A 773 -9.40 2.32 18.06
CA ARG A 773 -8.18 1.85 18.74
C ARG A 773 -8.23 1.86 20.27
N ASP A 774 -9.29 2.32 20.92
CA ASP A 774 -9.40 2.35 22.39
C ASP A 774 -9.78 0.98 23.00
N GLN A 775 -10.18 0.03 22.15
CA GLN A 775 -10.51 -1.34 22.51
C GLN A 775 -10.07 -2.32 21.41
N ALA A 776 -10.03 -3.61 21.72
CA ALA A 776 -9.53 -4.66 20.80
C ALA A 776 -10.35 -4.79 19.51
N GLU A 777 -11.68 -4.59 19.57
CA GLU A 777 -12.56 -4.62 18.42
C GLU A 777 -12.67 -3.24 17.74
N LYS A 778 -12.66 -3.21 16.40
CA LYS A 778 -12.60 -1.96 15.64
C LYS A 778 -13.99 -1.42 15.33
N ILE A 779 -14.50 -0.59 16.22
CA ILE A 779 -15.75 0.17 16.03
C ILE A 779 -15.51 1.30 15.02
N TYR A 780 -16.35 1.39 13.99
CA TYR A 780 -16.42 2.52 13.06
C TYR A 780 -17.84 3.10 12.97
N VAL A 781 -18.00 4.23 12.29
CA VAL A 781 -19.28 4.96 12.19
C VAL A 781 -20.39 4.17 11.50
N GLN A 782 -20.08 3.30 10.53
CA GLN A 782 -21.11 2.44 9.91
C GLN A 782 -21.58 1.30 10.82
N ASP A 783 -20.89 1.05 11.93
CA ASP A 783 -21.23 -0.01 12.88
C ASP A 783 -22.13 0.59 13.98
N ARG A 784 -21.79 1.79 14.49
CA ARG A 784 -22.72 2.65 15.28
C ARG A 784 -24.05 2.92 14.56
N LEU A 785 -24.02 3.06 13.23
CA LEU A 785 -25.21 3.21 12.41
C LEU A 785 -26.11 1.96 12.40
N ARG A 786 -25.52 0.74 12.48
CA ARG A 786 -26.29 -0.51 12.61
C ARG A 786 -26.82 -0.70 14.03
N GLU A 787 -26.02 -0.40 15.05
CA GLU A 787 -26.46 -0.35 16.45
C GLU A 787 -27.68 0.56 16.63
N SER A 788 -27.81 1.59 15.79
CA SER A 788 -28.87 2.61 15.83
C SER A 788 -29.88 2.49 14.69
N ALA A 789 -30.03 1.30 14.09
CA ALA A 789 -30.82 1.08 12.87
C ALA A 789 -32.29 1.54 12.94
N ASP A 790 -32.95 1.39 14.09
CA ASP A 790 -34.35 1.82 14.24
C ASP A 790 -34.45 3.33 14.50
N GLU A 791 -33.43 3.95 15.10
CA GLU A 791 -33.36 5.41 15.23
C GLU A 791 -33.12 6.08 13.87
N LEU A 792 -32.24 5.51 13.05
CA LEU A 792 -32.05 5.91 11.64
C LEU A 792 -33.39 5.93 10.87
N LYS A 793 -34.24 4.91 11.06
CA LYS A 793 -35.56 4.84 10.41
C LYS A 793 -36.52 5.93 10.90
N LYS A 794 -36.55 6.22 12.21
CA LYS A 794 -37.35 7.33 12.76
C LYS A 794 -36.92 8.67 12.16
N TRP A 795 -35.62 8.98 12.22
CA TRP A 795 -35.09 10.24 11.68
C TRP A 795 -35.37 10.38 10.18
N LEU A 796 -35.28 9.28 9.41
CA LEU A 796 -35.65 9.30 7.99
C LEU A 796 -37.16 9.46 7.74
N ALA A 797 -38.03 9.01 8.66
CA ALA A 797 -39.46 9.32 8.63
C ALA A 797 -39.73 10.80 8.98
N ASP A 798 -38.98 11.36 9.95
CA ASP A 798 -38.98 12.79 10.33
C ASP A 798 -38.34 13.72 9.25
N GLY A 799 -38.17 13.24 8.01
CA GLY A 799 -37.67 14.03 6.90
C GLY A 799 -36.15 14.26 6.87
N ALA A 800 -35.37 13.66 7.78
CA ALA A 800 -33.94 13.95 7.92
C ALA A 800 -33.12 13.78 6.63
N VAL A 801 -32.02 14.54 6.54
CA VAL A 801 -31.02 14.45 5.46
C VAL A 801 -29.74 13.79 5.98
N ILE A 802 -29.25 12.81 5.23
CA ILE A 802 -27.99 12.10 5.51
C ILE A 802 -26.84 12.86 4.86
N TYR A 803 -25.89 13.29 5.69
CA TYR A 803 -24.59 13.82 5.31
C TYR A 803 -23.51 12.81 5.62
N ILE A 804 -22.68 12.45 4.65
CA ILE A 804 -21.53 11.57 4.91
C ILE A 804 -20.25 12.19 4.39
N CYS A 805 -19.31 12.39 5.31
CA CYS A 805 -18.04 13.04 5.07
C CYS A 805 -16.90 12.37 5.87
N GLY A 806 -15.82 11.98 5.21
CA GLY A 806 -14.71 11.25 5.85
C GLY A 806 -13.84 10.57 4.83
N SER A 807 -14.18 9.37 4.34
CA SER A 807 -13.49 8.80 3.16
C SER A 807 -14.36 8.10 2.12
N LEU A 808 -14.02 8.23 0.83
CA LEU A 808 -14.59 7.50 -0.31
C LEU A 808 -14.27 6.01 -0.19
N GLN A 809 -12.98 5.69 -0.25
CA GLN A 809 -12.55 4.33 0.03
C GLN A 809 -12.71 4.08 1.53
N GLY A 810 -13.42 3.02 1.93
CA GLY A 810 -13.58 2.70 3.35
C GLY A 810 -14.91 3.22 3.87
N MET A 811 -14.94 4.40 4.47
CA MET A 811 -16.10 4.88 5.23
C MET A 811 -17.34 5.07 4.35
N ALA A 812 -17.24 5.67 3.16
CA ALA A 812 -18.35 5.74 2.21
C ALA A 812 -18.80 4.34 1.84
N SER A 813 -17.92 3.52 1.26
CA SER A 813 -18.23 2.13 0.91
C SER A 813 -18.72 1.24 2.08
N GLY A 814 -18.57 1.69 3.33
CA GLY A 814 -19.10 1.06 4.54
C GLY A 814 -20.49 1.58 4.91
N VAL A 815 -20.68 2.91 4.93
CA VAL A 815 -21.99 3.55 5.19
C VAL A 815 -22.96 3.37 4.02
N ASP A 816 -22.50 3.52 2.78
CA ASP A 816 -23.23 3.17 1.56
C ASP A 816 -23.77 1.73 1.69
N HIS A 817 -22.93 0.78 2.12
CA HIS A 817 -23.32 -0.62 2.29
C HIS A 817 -24.29 -0.84 3.44
N ALA A 818 -24.06 -0.22 4.60
CA ALA A 818 -24.93 -0.31 5.77
C ALA A 818 -26.32 0.30 5.49
N LEU A 819 -26.41 1.38 4.72
CA LEU A 819 -27.71 1.96 4.34
C LEU A 819 -28.47 1.08 3.34
N ASN A 820 -27.79 0.51 2.35
CA ASN A 820 -28.40 -0.47 1.45
C ASN A 820 -28.84 -1.76 2.19
N GLU A 821 -28.14 -2.12 3.27
CA GLU A 821 -28.44 -3.25 4.16
C GLU A 821 -29.63 -2.97 5.09
N LEU A 822 -29.78 -1.74 5.59
CA LEU A 822 -30.81 -1.35 6.57
C LEU A 822 -32.11 -0.80 5.95
N LEU A 823 -32.04 -0.26 4.72
CA LEU A 823 -33.15 0.43 4.04
C LEU A 823 -33.53 -0.21 2.70
N GLY A 824 -32.65 -1.01 2.10
CA GLY A 824 -32.81 -1.52 0.73
C GLY A 824 -32.33 -0.53 -0.34
N ILE A 825 -31.99 -1.06 -1.52
CA ILE A 825 -31.38 -0.27 -2.62
C ILE A 825 -32.34 0.79 -3.15
N GLU A 826 -33.63 0.45 -3.28
CA GLU A 826 -34.65 1.35 -3.83
C GLU A 826 -34.90 2.58 -2.95
N GLU A 827 -34.80 2.44 -1.62
CA GLU A 827 -34.92 3.57 -0.70
C GLU A 827 -33.65 4.44 -0.71
N VAL A 828 -32.47 3.84 -0.84
CA VAL A 828 -31.21 4.61 -0.98
C VAL A 828 -31.18 5.37 -2.31
N ASP A 829 -31.60 4.75 -3.42
CA ASP A 829 -31.79 5.42 -4.71
C ASP A 829 -32.82 6.55 -4.59
N ARG A 830 -33.96 6.34 -3.91
CA ARG A 830 -34.97 7.39 -3.66
C ARG A 830 -34.42 8.56 -2.83
N LEU A 831 -33.65 8.28 -1.78
CA LEU A 831 -33.01 9.33 -0.98
C LEU A 831 -31.96 10.11 -1.79
N ILE A 832 -31.28 9.48 -2.75
CA ILE A 832 -30.41 10.17 -3.73
C ILE A 832 -31.24 11.08 -4.64
N GLU A 833 -32.30 10.56 -5.25
CA GLU A 833 -33.18 11.31 -6.17
C GLU A 833 -33.86 12.50 -5.47
N GLN A 834 -34.31 12.34 -4.22
CA GLN A 834 -34.84 13.42 -3.38
C GLN A 834 -33.76 14.43 -2.90
N GLY A 835 -32.47 14.16 -3.14
CA GLY A 835 -31.39 14.95 -2.55
C GLY A 835 -31.35 14.90 -1.02
N ARG A 836 -31.88 13.84 -0.40
CA ARG A 836 -31.80 13.57 1.04
C ARG A 836 -30.62 12.68 1.42
N TYR A 837 -29.97 12.06 0.43
CA TYR A 837 -28.69 11.40 0.58
C TYR A 837 -27.58 12.23 -0.03
N ARG A 838 -26.69 12.75 0.81
CA ARG A 838 -25.66 13.69 0.39
C ARG A 838 -24.28 13.22 0.81
N ARG A 839 -23.38 13.16 -0.17
CA ARG A 839 -22.00 12.69 -0.02
C ARG A 839 -21.05 13.72 -0.56
N ASP A 840 -19.80 13.53 -0.21
CA ASP A 840 -18.79 14.57 -0.23
C ASP A 840 -17.45 14.00 -0.77
N VAL A 841 -17.46 12.92 -1.55
CA VAL A 841 -16.29 12.03 -1.81
C VAL A 841 -15.09 12.70 -2.51
N TYR A 842 -13.88 12.66 -1.90
CA TYR A 842 -12.58 12.92 -2.56
C TYR A 842 -11.76 11.64 -2.78
#